data_AF-A0A7C5FU46-F1
#
_entry.id   AF-A0A7C5FU46-F1
#
_cell.length_a   1.000
_cell.length_b   1.000
_cell.length_c   1.000
_cell.angle_alpha   90.00
_cell.angle_beta   90.00
_cell.angle_gamma   90.00
#
_symmetry.space_group_name_H-M   'P 1'
#
loop_
_entity.id
_entity.type
_entity.pdbx_description
1 polymer ?
#
loop_
_entity_poly.entity_id
_entity_poly.type
_entity_poly.pdbx_seq_one_letter_code
_entity_poly.pdbx_strand_id
1 'polypeptide(L)'
;MALKGMIILALFVAAVSASDSAEYRGRYCSGKGDVEYLRLLDRSFQSFHPSSGTPNISMLYYPDWDCLIEGSKWDAWWIQNSYGPTFCALPFLQEPWLTFLQHSQDMWFDNQGDGKKHGWDQFATLVGPDGCLCDCARPSGAIFKQGDCNWPMHDWCFEFTAAGVLMQSELLLIGRDADAIQRYLPKLEKACAFIETRRDPKNGLFLVGPAADLLAPSYGGVKEADASFGKGYLAGLSITYLGALDRMVELNKLTGNTAKTADYQRKYKITRDSLAELVTDEGYFVRSIDPDGTRHGVLGQDKYGYFGAVANVDAVALRAVDDAGARRIYDRIAALPELRPHDFIITSYPAYDDMYDNWGSRKHEGLWTYGTWVNGGVWSTVEARAILAYYRVGAYEDVRKSVKHSMRLADEYQMDAPLKNFGASVWFDQELTNLCYDALGIPAAMIRGMFEYVYKSDGLILYPHIPPTISEYSQTEPIRFGSKRITITVVNGGPRVASVEVNGKKWPVGCADSVSLNYDSLPSKARVEIVMEGGWADGQTTAPAASQPVRFESRVEAWDMRKPSGLPEQLRGPYAELLAAQPKAKGEFERSLIREALRAFDAYRERANTKTDQTPEKRAAVLSMYEDAAMNTYKGWVRHTAE
;
A
#
# COMPACT_ATOMS: atom_id res chain seq x y z
N MET A 1 71.71 -34.08 -21.03
CA MET A 1 70.50 -34.92 -21.10
C MET A 1 69.71 -34.63 -19.82
N ALA A 2 68.71 -33.74 -19.88
CA ALA A 2 67.28 -34.07 -20.05
C ALA A 2 66.69 -34.73 -18.79
N LEU A 3 65.55 -34.38 -18.19
CA LEU A 3 64.47 -33.39 -18.37
C LEU A 3 63.52 -33.57 -17.16
N LYS A 4 62.59 -32.62 -16.94
CA LYS A 4 61.30 -32.70 -16.20
C LYS A 4 61.33 -32.19 -14.75
N GLY A 5 60.46 -31.30 -14.31
CA GLY A 5 59.34 -30.61 -14.95
C GLY A 5 58.81 -29.55 -13.98
N MET A 6 58.53 -28.35 -14.48
CA MET A 6 58.03 -27.23 -13.69
C MET A 6 56.61 -26.95 -14.16
N ILE A 7 55.64 -27.29 -13.30
CA ILE A 7 54.22 -26.95 -13.48
C ILE A 7 54.08 -25.47 -13.12
N ILE A 8 53.82 -24.63 -14.12
CA ILE A 8 53.38 -23.25 -13.91
C ILE A 8 51.86 -23.29 -13.75
N LEU A 9 51.39 -23.08 -12.52
CA LEU A 9 49.99 -22.84 -12.21
C LEU A 9 49.69 -21.37 -12.57
N ALA A 10 49.09 -21.15 -13.74
CA ALA A 10 48.56 -19.85 -14.11
C ALA A 10 47.27 -19.58 -13.31
N LEU A 11 47.39 -18.80 -12.23
CA LEU A 11 46.25 -18.15 -11.58
C LEU A 11 45.69 -17.11 -12.54
N PHE A 12 44.62 -17.45 -13.26
CA PHE A 12 43.72 -16.47 -13.84
C PHE A 12 42.99 -15.76 -12.70
N VAL A 13 43.60 -14.69 -12.18
CA VAL A 13 42.83 -13.63 -11.50
C VAL A 13 42.05 -12.96 -12.61
N ALA A 14 40.78 -13.32 -12.77
CA ALA A 14 39.83 -12.49 -13.48
C ALA A 14 39.72 -11.18 -12.69
N ALA A 15 40.52 -10.20 -13.08
CA ALA A 15 40.32 -8.82 -12.69
C ALA A 15 38.97 -8.40 -13.30
N VAL A 16 37.90 -8.59 -12.53
CA VAL A 16 36.68 -7.82 -12.73
C VAL A 16 37.12 -6.38 -12.51
N SER A 17 37.30 -5.65 -13.61
CA SER A 17 37.37 -4.21 -13.57
C SER A 17 36.13 -3.74 -12.82
N ALA A 18 36.33 -3.30 -11.57
CA ALA A 18 35.34 -2.53 -10.84
C ALA A 18 35.06 -1.31 -11.73
N SER A 19 33.98 -1.37 -12.52
CA SER A 19 33.39 -0.14 -12.99
C SER A 19 33.00 0.62 -11.73
N ASP A 20 33.39 1.88 -11.63
CA ASP A 20 32.87 2.78 -10.60
C ASP A 20 31.34 2.79 -10.77
N SER A 21 30.65 1.91 -10.05
CA SER A 21 29.20 1.84 -10.06
C SER A 21 28.70 3.18 -9.55
N ALA A 22 27.90 3.88 -10.34
CA ALA A 22 27.45 5.22 -10.03
C ALA A 22 26.81 5.27 -8.63
N GLU A 23 27.31 6.19 -7.79
CA GLU A 23 26.81 6.40 -6.43
C GLU A 23 25.62 7.39 -6.45
N TYR A 24 24.58 7.09 -5.68
CA TYR A 24 23.47 7.99 -5.41
C TYR A 24 23.40 8.33 -3.92
N ARG A 25 23.27 9.61 -3.62
CA ARG A 25 23.10 10.14 -2.25
C ARG A 25 21.84 10.99 -2.19
N GLY A 26 20.73 10.35 -1.84
CA GLY A 26 19.43 10.99 -1.60
C GLY A 26 19.28 11.47 -0.15
N ARG A 27 18.08 11.97 0.16
CA ARG A 27 17.72 12.45 1.51
C ARG A 27 17.34 11.30 2.45
N TYR A 28 16.62 10.32 1.92
CA TYR A 28 16.02 9.21 2.66
C TYR A 28 16.69 7.88 2.34
N CYS A 29 17.27 7.75 1.15
CA CYS A 29 18.08 6.59 0.79
C CYS A 29 19.33 6.95 -0.02
N SER A 30 20.32 6.07 0.03
CA SER A 30 21.57 6.14 -0.72
C SER A 30 21.98 4.75 -1.19
N GLY A 31 22.87 4.67 -2.16
CA GLY A 31 23.29 3.38 -2.71
C GLY A 31 24.19 3.49 -3.93
N LYS A 32 24.48 2.35 -4.55
CA LYS A 32 25.29 2.23 -5.77
C LYS A 32 24.59 1.37 -6.81
N GLY A 33 24.87 1.64 -8.08
CA GLY A 33 24.31 0.92 -9.23
C GLY A 33 23.25 1.75 -9.95
N ASP A 34 22.00 1.31 -9.92
CA ASP A 34 20.87 1.96 -10.61
C ASP A 34 20.43 3.27 -9.95
N VAL A 35 21.11 4.36 -10.32
CA VAL A 35 20.84 5.70 -9.81
C VAL A 35 19.41 6.18 -10.11
N GLU A 36 18.79 5.76 -11.22
CA GLU A 36 17.41 6.14 -11.51
C GLU A 36 16.44 5.47 -10.54
N TYR A 37 16.59 4.16 -10.28
CA TYR A 37 15.74 3.43 -9.35
C TYR A 37 15.88 3.96 -7.93
N LEU A 38 17.12 4.22 -7.48
CA LEU A 38 17.41 4.84 -6.19
C LEU A 38 16.79 6.25 -6.06
N ARG A 39 16.78 7.03 -7.15
CA ARG A 39 16.11 8.33 -7.18
C ARG A 39 14.59 8.21 -7.10
N LEU A 40 13.98 7.21 -7.75
CA LEU A 40 12.54 6.94 -7.64
C LEU A 40 12.16 6.53 -6.21
N LEU A 41 12.99 5.71 -5.55
CA LEU A 41 12.82 5.36 -4.13
C LEU A 41 12.87 6.61 -3.23
N ASP A 42 13.89 7.47 -3.41
CA ASP A 42 14.03 8.69 -2.61
C ASP A 42 12.85 9.65 -2.82
N ARG A 43 12.38 9.82 -4.05
CA ARG A 43 11.17 10.59 -4.38
C ARG A 43 9.92 9.96 -3.76
N SER A 44 9.83 8.63 -3.71
CA SER A 44 8.70 7.95 -3.08
C SER A 44 8.63 8.26 -1.58
N PHE A 45 9.77 8.34 -0.89
CA PHE A 45 9.81 8.80 0.51
C PHE A 45 9.38 10.27 0.65
N GLN A 46 9.68 11.13 -0.33
CA GLN A 46 9.23 12.53 -0.31
C GLN A 46 7.70 12.67 -0.27
N SER A 47 6.94 11.70 -0.79
CA SER A 47 5.46 11.70 -0.69
C SER A 47 4.93 11.53 0.74
N PHE A 48 5.77 11.10 1.69
CA PHE A 48 5.39 10.88 3.11
C PHE A 48 5.97 11.91 4.07
N HIS A 49 6.52 13.00 3.53
CA HIS A 49 7.00 14.15 4.29
C HIS A 49 6.64 15.45 3.57
N PRO A 50 6.37 16.55 4.29
CA PRO A 50 6.27 17.86 3.67
C PRO A 50 7.54 18.16 2.88
N SER A 51 7.36 18.32 1.57
CA SER A 51 8.44 18.57 0.63
C SER A 51 7.94 19.49 -0.46
N SER A 52 8.81 20.37 -0.96
CA SER A 52 8.46 21.33 -2.02
C SER A 52 8.23 20.67 -3.36
N GLY A 53 8.71 19.44 -3.57
CA GLY A 53 8.91 18.82 -4.89
C GLY A 53 7.65 18.21 -5.51
N THR A 54 6.78 17.63 -4.69
CA THR A 54 5.59 16.89 -5.13
C THR A 54 4.46 16.98 -4.10
N PRO A 55 3.21 16.71 -4.50
CA PRO A 55 2.14 16.41 -3.54
C PRO A 55 2.58 15.34 -2.54
N ASN A 56 2.17 15.50 -1.28
CA ASN A 56 2.60 14.65 -0.18
C ASN A 56 1.53 14.57 0.92
N ILE A 57 1.72 13.65 1.86
CA ILE A 57 0.75 13.30 2.90
C ILE A 57 0.27 14.49 3.75
N SER A 58 1.08 15.55 3.95
CA SER A 58 0.64 16.68 4.77
C SER A 58 -0.51 17.46 4.15
N MET A 59 -0.69 17.36 2.84
CA MET A 59 -1.80 17.98 2.11
C MET A 59 -3.13 17.23 2.29
N LEU A 60 -3.09 16.06 2.96
CA LEU A 60 -4.27 15.23 3.25
C LEU A 60 -4.68 15.28 4.73
N TYR A 61 -3.97 16.03 5.57
CA TYR A 61 -4.34 16.20 6.97
C TYR A 61 -5.46 17.23 7.12
N TYR A 62 -6.54 16.83 7.81
CA TYR A 62 -7.70 17.68 8.06
C TYR A 62 -7.90 17.89 9.57
N PRO A 63 -7.58 19.08 10.10
CA PRO A 63 -7.49 19.31 11.55
C PRO A 63 -8.85 19.32 12.25
N ASP A 64 -9.95 19.57 11.54
CA ASP A 64 -11.28 19.55 12.14
C ASP A 64 -11.66 18.12 12.54
N TRP A 65 -11.23 17.11 11.78
CA TRP A 65 -11.44 15.70 12.09
C TRP A 65 -10.25 15.07 12.83
N ASP A 66 -9.12 15.79 12.90
CA ASP A 66 -7.84 15.30 13.43
C ASP A 66 -7.37 14.00 12.77
N CYS A 67 -7.58 13.89 11.45
CA CYS A 67 -7.31 12.68 10.69
C CYS A 67 -6.76 12.98 9.29
N LEU A 68 -6.32 11.93 8.59
CA LEU A 68 -6.14 12.00 7.14
C LEU A 68 -7.51 11.89 6.45
N ILE A 69 -7.71 12.64 5.38
CA ILE A 69 -8.88 12.56 4.51
C ILE A 69 -8.50 11.98 3.15
N GLU A 70 -9.49 11.47 2.42
CA GLU A 70 -9.27 10.85 1.13
C GLU A 70 -8.78 11.86 0.08
N GLY A 71 -9.30 13.09 0.12
CA GLY A 71 -8.92 14.19 -0.76
C GLY A 71 -9.97 15.27 -0.76
N SER A 72 -9.67 16.45 -1.30
CA SER A 72 -10.59 17.60 -1.26
C SER A 72 -11.93 17.38 -1.97
N LYS A 73 -12.02 16.37 -2.85
CA LYS A 73 -13.23 15.98 -3.58
C LYS A 73 -14.00 14.82 -2.93
N TRP A 74 -13.43 14.23 -1.87
CA TRP A 74 -13.93 13.01 -1.23
C TRP A 74 -14.13 13.27 0.27
N ASP A 75 -15.32 13.75 0.66
CA ASP A 75 -15.69 14.15 2.04
C ASP A 75 -16.02 12.96 2.97
N ALA A 76 -15.19 11.90 2.91
CA ALA A 76 -15.23 10.75 3.80
C ALA A 76 -13.90 9.97 3.73
N TRP A 77 -13.69 9.05 4.66
CA TRP A 77 -12.59 8.10 4.64
C TRP A 77 -13.03 6.77 4.03
N TRP A 78 -12.60 6.52 2.79
CA TRP A 78 -13.06 5.41 1.95
C TRP A 78 -12.09 4.23 2.01
N ILE A 79 -12.59 3.06 2.38
CA ILE A 79 -11.72 1.89 2.57
C ILE A 79 -11.19 1.32 1.25
N GLN A 80 -11.93 1.46 0.14
CA GLN A 80 -11.50 1.01 -1.20
C GLN A 80 -10.18 1.69 -1.59
N ASN A 81 -10.17 3.01 -1.47
CA ASN A 81 -9.05 3.89 -1.75
C ASN A 81 -7.92 3.74 -0.72
N SER A 82 -8.29 3.68 0.56
CA SER A 82 -7.31 3.72 1.65
C SER A 82 -6.55 2.41 1.85
N TYR A 83 -7.06 1.28 1.33
CA TYR A 83 -6.47 -0.03 1.62
C TYR A 83 -5.03 -0.20 1.14
N GLY A 84 -4.78 -0.06 -0.17
CA GLY A 84 -3.45 -0.19 -0.76
C GLY A 84 -2.41 0.76 -0.13
N PRO A 85 -2.68 2.08 -0.04
CA PRO A 85 -1.76 3.03 0.57
C PRO A 85 -1.50 2.77 2.05
N THR A 86 -2.55 2.53 2.83
CA THR A 86 -2.40 2.22 4.25
C THR A 86 -1.52 0.99 4.41
N PHE A 87 -1.92 -0.13 3.80
CA PHE A 87 -1.18 -1.38 3.88
C PHE A 87 0.28 -1.18 3.50
N CYS A 88 0.56 -0.46 2.42
CA CYS A 88 1.94 -0.23 1.98
C CYS A 88 2.73 0.70 2.90
N ALA A 89 2.11 1.72 3.49
CA ALA A 89 2.81 2.73 4.28
C ALA A 89 3.10 2.30 5.73
N LEU A 90 2.29 1.40 6.31
CA LEU A 90 2.37 1.01 7.72
C LEU A 90 3.79 0.72 8.25
N PRO A 91 4.70 0.01 7.55
CA PRO A 91 6.01 -0.33 8.07
C PRO A 91 6.89 0.90 8.35
N PHE A 92 6.76 1.98 7.59
CA PHE A 92 7.67 3.13 7.66
C PHE A 92 6.98 4.44 8.03
N LEU A 93 5.64 4.50 8.07
CA LEU A 93 4.92 5.72 8.42
C LEU A 93 5.20 6.13 9.86
N GLN A 94 5.76 7.32 10.08
CA GLN A 94 6.14 7.84 11.39
C GLN A 94 5.11 8.81 11.95
N GLU A 95 5.29 9.20 13.21
CA GLU A 95 4.56 10.34 13.78
C GLU A 95 4.85 11.64 13.02
N PRO A 96 3.86 12.56 12.91
CA PRO A 96 2.49 12.47 13.44
C PRO A 96 1.52 11.71 12.51
N TRP A 97 1.97 11.36 11.30
CA TRP A 97 1.13 10.79 10.25
C TRP A 97 0.53 9.45 10.63
N LEU A 98 1.24 8.67 11.43
CA LEU A 98 0.71 7.45 12.04
C LEU A 98 -0.52 7.72 12.89
N THR A 99 -0.45 8.67 13.82
CA THR A 99 -1.57 9.00 14.70
C THR A 99 -2.77 9.45 13.88
N PHE A 100 -2.56 10.33 12.90
CA PHE A 100 -3.65 10.78 12.03
C PHE A 100 -4.24 9.67 11.16
N LEU A 101 -3.43 8.71 10.72
CA LEU A 101 -3.92 7.51 10.04
C LEU A 101 -4.76 6.62 10.99
N GLN A 102 -4.34 6.45 12.24
CA GLN A 102 -5.12 5.70 13.23
C GLN A 102 -6.47 6.40 13.49
N HIS A 103 -6.50 7.72 13.62
CA HIS A 103 -7.75 8.48 13.76
C HIS A 103 -8.65 8.31 12.53
N SER A 104 -8.09 8.21 11.32
CA SER A 104 -8.88 7.89 10.13
C SER A 104 -9.49 6.49 10.21
N GLN A 105 -8.72 5.47 10.60
CA GLN A 105 -9.23 4.11 10.77
C GLN A 105 -10.24 4.00 11.92
N ASP A 106 -10.09 4.80 12.98
CA ASP A 106 -11.03 4.85 14.10
C ASP A 106 -12.44 5.18 13.65
N MET A 107 -12.60 6.02 12.63
CA MET A 107 -13.92 6.30 12.07
C MET A 107 -14.64 5.03 11.61
N TRP A 108 -13.95 4.05 11.02
CA TRP A 108 -14.57 2.77 10.65
C TRP A 108 -14.93 1.93 11.87
N PHE A 109 -14.04 1.83 12.85
CA PHE A 109 -14.22 0.98 14.03
C PHE A 109 -15.17 1.58 15.07
N ASP A 110 -15.32 2.90 15.12
CA ASP A 110 -16.28 3.58 15.98
C ASP A 110 -17.66 3.59 15.33
N ASN A 111 -17.72 3.54 14.00
CA ASN A 111 -18.95 3.29 13.26
C ASN A 111 -19.26 1.81 13.02
N GLN A 112 -18.45 0.85 13.50
CA GLN A 112 -18.73 -0.59 13.34
C GLN A 112 -20.20 -0.91 13.67
N GLY A 113 -20.83 -1.69 12.79
CA GLY A 113 -22.21 -2.13 12.95
C GLY A 113 -22.38 -2.95 14.23
N ASP A 114 -23.54 -2.80 14.87
CA ASP A 114 -23.90 -3.45 16.13
C ASP A 114 -25.33 -4.05 16.07
N GLY A 115 -25.90 -4.16 14.87
CA GLY A 115 -27.27 -4.57 14.63
C GLY A 115 -28.33 -3.52 14.99
N LYS A 116 -27.94 -2.29 15.33
CA LYS A 116 -28.82 -1.17 15.68
C LYS A 116 -28.41 0.16 15.03
N LYS A 117 -27.12 0.35 14.77
CA LYS A 117 -26.56 1.56 14.19
C LYS A 117 -27.02 1.75 12.76
N HIS A 118 -27.58 2.92 12.50
CA HIS A 118 -28.09 3.31 11.20
C HIS A 118 -26.98 3.90 10.33
N GLY A 119 -27.11 3.74 9.01
CA GLY A 119 -26.27 4.43 8.05
C GLY A 119 -26.49 5.95 8.07
N TRP A 120 -25.62 6.67 7.37
CA TRP A 120 -25.69 8.12 7.25
C TRP A 120 -26.53 8.57 6.04
N ASP A 121 -27.17 9.73 6.15
CA ASP A 121 -27.91 10.41 5.06
C ASP A 121 -28.96 9.49 4.37
N GLN A 122 -28.89 9.33 3.04
CA GLN A 122 -29.82 8.48 2.29
C GLN A 122 -29.79 6.99 2.72
N PHE A 123 -28.77 6.59 3.49
CA PHE A 123 -28.61 5.24 4.05
C PHE A 123 -29.17 5.10 5.46
N ALA A 124 -29.86 6.11 6.01
CA ALA A 124 -30.40 6.10 7.37
C ALA A 124 -31.39 4.95 7.67
N THR A 125 -31.97 4.33 6.65
CA THR A 125 -32.85 3.15 6.80
C THR A 125 -32.08 1.83 6.92
N LEU A 126 -30.80 1.80 6.54
CA LEU A 126 -29.95 0.62 6.66
C LEU A 126 -29.39 0.52 8.07
N VAL A 127 -29.51 -0.68 8.65
CA VAL A 127 -28.91 -1.00 9.95
C VAL A 127 -27.72 -1.92 9.73
N GLY A 128 -26.53 -1.47 10.11
CA GLY A 128 -25.29 -2.24 9.96
C GLY A 128 -25.32 -3.52 10.81
N PRO A 129 -25.10 -4.71 10.23
CA PRO A 129 -25.00 -5.96 10.99
C PRO A 129 -23.88 -5.89 12.05
N ASP A 130 -24.04 -6.59 13.19
CA ASP A 130 -23.01 -6.62 14.23
C ASP A 130 -21.67 -7.10 13.65
N GLY A 131 -20.62 -6.33 13.87
CA GLY A 131 -19.27 -6.58 13.36
C GLY A 131 -18.96 -6.03 11.98
N CYS A 132 -19.95 -5.70 11.15
CA CYS A 132 -19.75 -5.16 9.81
C CYS A 132 -19.03 -3.80 9.89
N LEU A 133 -17.96 -3.62 9.11
CA LEU A 133 -17.38 -2.31 8.86
C LEU A 133 -18.14 -1.60 7.73
N CYS A 134 -17.62 -0.49 7.25
CA CYS A 134 -18.27 0.40 6.30
C CYS A 134 -17.41 0.58 5.04
N ASP A 135 -18.06 0.96 3.95
CA ASP A 135 -17.43 1.41 2.72
C ASP A 135 -16.69 2.74 2.94
N CYS A 136 -17.37 3.70 3.57
CA CYS A 136 -16.77 4.92 4.05
C CYS A 136 -17.35 5.40 5.38
N ALA A 137 -16.57 6.22 6.08
CA ALA A 137 -16.98 6.87 7.32
C ALA A 137 -16.51 8.31 7.40
N ARG A 138 -17.25 9.11 8.16
CA ARG A 138 -16.94 10.48 8.57
C ARG A 138 -17.34 10.64 10.05
N PRO A 139 -16.97 11.74 10.73
CA PRO A 139 -17.35 11.92 12.14
C PRO A 139 -18.86 11.88 12.40
N SER A 140 -19.67 12.25 11.40
CA SER A 140 -21.14 12.27 11.51
C SER A 140 -21.84 10.96 11.12
N GLY A 141 -21.12 9.91 10.69
CA GLY A 141 -21.71 8.60 10.38
C GLY A 141 -20.95 7.82 9.31
N ALA A 142 -21.55 6.71 8.85
CA ALA A 142 -20.92 5.77 7.92
C ALA A 142 -21.92 5.12 6.95
N ILE A 143 -21.40 4.49 5.89
CA ILE A 143 -22.17 3.72 4.91
C ILE A 143 -21.77 2.24 5.00
N PHE A 144 -22.71 1.36 5.36
CA PHE A 144 -22.45 -0.08 5.65
C PHE A 144 -22.52 -1.03 4.43
N LYS A 145 -22.83 -0.48 3.26
CA LYS A 145 -22.80 -1.13 1.95
C LYS A 145 -21.97 -0.25 1.01
N GLN A 146 -21.61 -0.75 -0.17
CA GLN A 146 -21.15 0.15 -1.23
C GLN A 146 -22.26 1.18 -1.51
N GLY A 147 -21.93 2.46 -1.29
CA GLY A 147 -22.85 3.60 -1.40
C GLY A 147 -23.17 4.05 -2.83
N ASP A 148 -22.26 3.80 -3.77
CA ASP A 148 -22.43 4.13 -5.18
C ASP A 148 -23.43 3.20 -5.87
N CYS A 149 -24.03 3.69 -6.97
CA CYS A 149 -24.90 2.91 -7.85
C CYS A 149 -26.13 2.31 -7.13
N ASN A 150 -26.49 1.04 -7.38
CA ASN A 150 -27.74 0.43 -6.92
C ASN A 150 -27.62 -0.18 -5.52
N TRP A 151 -27.32 0.64 -4.51
CA TRP A 151 -27.13 0.19 -3.13
C TRP A 151 -28.26 -0.67 -2.52
N PRO A 152 -29.55 -0.55 -2.90
CA PRO A 152 -30.59 -1.42 -2.35
C PRO A 152 -30.35 -2.91 -2.63
N MET A 153 -29.75 -3.25 -3.77
CA MET A 153 -29.45 -4.65 -4.13
C MET A 153 -28.08 -5.14 -3.65
N HIS A 154 -27.21 -4.24 -3.19
CA HIS A 154 -25.89 -4.60 -2.68
C HIS A 154 -26.01 -5.46 -1.41
N ASP A 155 -25.12 -6.44 -1.26
CA ASP A 155 -24.90 -7.10 0.02
C ASP A 155 -24.10 -6.16 0.96
N TRP A 156 -23.85 -6.62 2.17
CA TRP A 156 -23.04 -5.89 3.15
C TRP A 156 -21.54 -5.88 2.79
N CYS A 157 -20.81 -4.96 3.40
CA CYS A 157 -19.39 -4.72 3.15
C CYS A 157 -18.44 -5.85 3.63
N PHE A 158 -18.52 -7.06 3.07
CA PHE A 158 -17.73 -8.22 3.51
C PHE A 158 -16.24 -8.10 3.23
N GLU A 159 -15.83 -7.87 1.97
CA GLU A 159 -14.40 -7.78 1.65
C GLU A 159 -13.76 -6.50 2.21
N PHE A 160 -14.52 -5.39 2.24
CA PHE A 160 -14.13 -4.17 2.97
C PHE A 160 -13.86 -4.47 4.45
N THR A 161 -14.75 -5.22 5.10
CA THR A 161 -14.56 -5.63 6.51
C THR A 161 -13.29 -6.46 6.65
N ALA A 162 -13.01 -7.38 5.72
CA ALA A 162 -11.77 -8.16 5.73
C ALA A 162 -10.52 -7.27 5.57
N ALA A 163 -10.55 -6.28 4.67
CA ALA A 163 -9.48 -5.32 4.47
C ALA A 163 -9.22 -4.46 5.73
N GLY A 164 -10.30 -4.00 6.39
CA GLY A 164 -10.21 -3.25 7.64
C GLY A 164 -9.60 -4.08 8.78
N VAL A 165 -9.98 -5.36 8.90
CA VAL A 165 -9.35 -6.27 9.87
C VAL A 165 -7.88 -6.46 9.54
N LEU A 166 -7.52 -6.65 8.27
CA LEU A 166 -6.13 -6.85 7.85
C LEU A 166 -5.26 -5.63 8.19
N MET A 167 -5.68 -4.43 7.80
CA MET A 167 -4.93 -3.19 8.04
C MET A 167 -4.74 -2.90 9.53
N GLN A 168 -5.82 -2.92 10.31
CA GLN A 168 -5.75 -2.63 11.74
C GLN A 168 -4.97 -3.72 12.48
N SER A 169 -5.10 -4.98 12.09
CA SER A 169 -4.34 -6.06 12.73
C SER A 169 -2.84 -5.93 12.47
N GLU A 170 -2.45 -5.56 11.25
CA GLU A 170 -1.04 -5.30 10.93
C GLU A 170 -0.52 -4.07 11.70
N LEU A 171 -1.29 -3.00 11.78
CA LEU A 171 -0.94 -1.81 12.56
C LEU A 171 -0.70 -2.16 14.04
N LEU A 172 -1.53 -3.01 14.63
CA LEU A 172 -1.35 -3.48 16.02
C LEU A 172 -0.13 -4.38 16.19
N LEU A 173 0.17 -5.27 15.22
CA LEU A 173 1.38 -6.10 15.24
C LEU A 173 2.65 -5.27 15.10
N ILE A 174 2.61 -4.23 14.26
CA ILE A 174 3.69 -3.25 14.10
C ILE A 174 3.85 -2.43 15.38
N GLY A 175 2.76 -1.94 15.97
CA GLY A 175 2.80 -1.08 17.15
C GLY A 175 3.13 -1.80 18.45
N ARG A 176 2.75 -3.09 18.58
CA ARG A 176 2.89 -3.91 19.80
C ARG A 176 2.42 -3.20 21.07
N ASP A 177 1.45 -2.31 20.94
CA ASP A 177 0.88 -1.55 22.04
C ASP A 177 -0.22 -2.39 22.69
N ALA A 178 0.00 -2.77 23.95
CA ALA A 178 -0.92 -3.63 24.68
C ALA A 178 -2.30 -2.98 24.90
N ASP A 179 -2.34 -1.67 25.11
CA ASP A 179 -3.60 -0.94 25.37
C ASP A 179 -4.40 -0.82 24.06
N ALA A 180 -3.71 -0.53 22.95
CA ALA A 180 -4.33 -0.56 21.63
C ALA A 180 -4.84 -1.96 21.28
N ILE A 181 -4.04 -3.02 21.51
CA ILE A 181 -4.47 -4.40 21.27
C ILE A 181 -5.70 -4.73 22.11
N GLN A 182 -5.73 -4.37 23.39
CA GLN A 182 -6.88 -4.58 24.25
C GLN A 182 -8.14 -3.85 23.75
N ARG A 183 -7.98 -2.63 23.23
CA ARG A 183 -9.08 -1.82 22.67
C ARG A 183 -9.64 -2.42 21.38
N TYR A 184 -8.78 -2.77 20.42
CA TYR A 184 -9.21 -3.15 19.07
C TYR A 184 -9.47 -4.63 18.89
N LEU A 185 -8.80 -5.52 19.62
CA LEU A 185 -8.95 -6.96 19.41
C LEU A 185 -10.42 -7.41 19.50
N PRO A 186 -11.24 -7.00 20.49
CA PRO A 186 -12.66 -7.35 20.51
C PRO A 186 -13.45 -6.86 19.29
N LYS A 187 -13.12 -5.67 18.76
CA LYS A 187 -13.77 -5.12 17.55
C LYS A 187 -13.38 -5.94 16.31
N LEU A 188 -12.11 -6.33 16.20
CA LEU A 188 -11.60 -7.20 15.14
C LEU A 188 -12.25 -8.59 15.20
N GLU A 189 -12.43 -9.14 16.41
CA GLU A 189 -13.10 -10.42 16.58
C GLU A 189 -14.55 -10.40 16.13
N LYS A 190 -15.28 -9.31 16.41
CA LYS A 190 -16.65 -9.11 15.90
C LYS A 190 -16.67 -9.01 14.37
N ALA A 191 -15.74 -8.28 13.78
CA ALA A 191 -15.62 -8.18 12.32
C ALA A 191 -15.33 -9.53 11.67
N CYS A 192 -14.45 -10.35 12.25
CA CYS A 192 -14.26 -11.73 11.82
C CYS A 192 -15.54 -12.55 11.98
N ALA A 193 -16.23 -12.46 13.12
CA ALA A 193 -17.46 -13.21 13.37
C ALA A 193 -18.55 -12.87 12.33
N PHE A 194 -18.66 -11.59 11.94
CA PHE A 194 -19.52 -11.15 10.85
C PHE A 194 -19.19 -11.85 9.53
N ILE A 195 -17.92 -11.86 9.11
CA ILE A 195 -17.49 -12.56 7.88
C ILE A 195 -17.80 -14.06 7.96
N GLU A 196 -17.54 -14.68 9.11
CA GLU A 196 -17.81 -16.10 9.35
C GLU A 196 -19.30 -16.48 9.24
N THR A 197 -20.23 -15.53 9.35
CA THR A 197 -21.67 -15.79 9.10
C THR A 197 -21.97 -16.22 7.66
N ARG A 198 -21.04 -15.99 6.73
CA ARG A 198 -21.16 -16.36 5.32
C ARG A 198 -20.37 -17.61 4.95
N ARG A 199 -19.62 -18.21 5.88
CA ARG A 199 -18.84 -19.41 5.56
C ARG A 199 -19.78 -20.58 5.28
N ASP A 200 -19.61 -21.17 4.11
CA ASP A 200 -20.27 -22.43 3.76
C ASP A 200 -19.47 -23.60 4.37
N PRO A 201 -20.06 -24.41 5.26
CA PRO A 201 -19.36 -25.53 5.87
C PRO A 201 -19.00 -26.65 4.89
N LYS A 202 -19.59 -26.68 3.68
CA LYS A 202 -19.34 -27.74 2.69
C LYS A 202 -18.01 -27.59 1.97
N ASN A 203 -17.61 -26.36 1.65
CA ASN A 203 -16.39 -26.06 0.88
C ASN A 203 -15.45 -25.09 1.61
N GLY A 204 -15.87 -24.49 2.73
CA GLY A 204 -15.09 -23.54 3.50
C GLY A 204 -15.04 -22.12 2.92
N LEU A 205 -15.65 -21.87 1.76
CA LEU A 205 -15.71 -20.58 1.07
C LEU A 205 -16.80 -19.67 1.65
N PHE A 206 -16.86 -18.41 1.20
CA PHE A 206 -17.81 -17.42 1.70
C PHE A 206 -18.85 -17.05 0.65
N LEU A 207 -20.12 -17.22 0.99
CA LEU A 207 -21.25 -16.97 0.10
C LEU A 207 -21.77 -15.54 0.27
N VAL A 208 -21.49 -14.66 -0.70
CA VAL A 208 -21.79 -13.21 -0.64
C VAL A 208 -22.44 -12.70 -1.93
N GLY A 209 -23.24 -11.63 -1.81
CA GLY A 209 -24.02 -11.05 -2.92
C GLY A 209 -23.33 -9.88 -3.63
N PRO A 210 -24.09 -9.12 -4.46
CA PRO A 210 -23.57 -8.03 -5.27
C PRO A 210 -22.81 -6.98 -4.45
N ALA A 211 -21.75 -6.42 -5.02
CA ALA A 211 -20.94 -5.35 -4.43
C ALA A 211 -20.34 -5.67 -3.03
N ALA A 212 -20.23 -6.95 -2.68
CA ALA A 212 -19.52 -7.39 -1.48
C ALA A 212 -17.99 -7.36 -1.62
N ASP A 213 -17.49 -7.13 -2.85
CA ASP A 213 -16.09 -7.03 -3.20
C ASP A 213 -15.47 -5.71 -2.77
N LEU A 214 -14.16 -5.67 -2.58
CA LEU A 214 -13.47 -4.44 -2.20
C LEU A 214 -13.56 -3.40 -3.31
N LEU A 215 -13.38 -3.82 -4.57
CA LEU A 215 -13.54 -2.92 -5.72
C LEU A 215 -14.99 -2.91 -6.22
N ALA A 216 -15.92 -2.87 -5.27
CA ALA A 216 -17.32 -2.70 -5.54
C ALA A 216 -17.57 -1.43 -6.35
N PRO A 217 -18.67 -1.40 -7.10
CA PRO A 217 -19.70 -2.43 -7.28
C PRO A 217 -19.41 -3.40 -8.44
N SER A 218 -18.14 -3.74 -8.67
CA SER A 218 -17.76 -4.53 -9.84
C SER A 218 -18.34 -5.95 -9.83
N TYR A 219 -18.60 -6.54 -8.66
CA TYR A 219 -19.12 -7.90 -8.52
C TYR A 219 -20.66 -7.94 -8.56
N GLY A 220 -21.23 -8.66 -9.53
CA GLY A 220 -22.68 -8.76 -9.71
C GLY A 220 -23.39 -9.81 -8.84
N GLY A 221 -22.70 -10.66 -8.08
CA GLY A 221 -23.33 -11.81 -7.43
C GLY A 221 -23.65 -12.92 -8.43
N VAL A 222 -24.80 -13.57 -8.28
CA VAL A 222 -25.29 -14.64 -9.18
C VAL A 222 -26.63 -14.22 -9.77
N LYS A 223 -26.79 -14.24 -11.10
CA LYS A 223 -28.07 -13.88 -11.72
C LYS A 223 -29.08 -15.02 -11.57
N GLU A 224 -30.15 -14.75 -10.83
CA GLU A 224 -31.23 -15.72 -10.59
C GLU A 224 -32.24 -15.75 -11.75
N ALA A 225 -33.03 -16.83 -11.80
CA ALA A 225 -34.05 -17.03 -12.85
C ALA A 225 -35.15 -15.95 -12.85
N ASP A 226 -35.42 -15.32 -11.71
CA ASP A 226 -36.36 -14.21 -11.56
C ASP A 226 -35.72 -12.83 -11.83
N ALA A 227 -34.49 -12.83 -12.37
CA ALA A 227 -33.65 -11.67 -12.61
C ALA A 227 -33.18 -10.91 -11.36
N SER A 228 -33.43 -11.42 -10.15
CA SER A 228 -32.75 -10.94 -8.95
C SER A 228 -31.27 -11.39 -8.94
N PHE A 229 -30.52 -10.92 -7.94
CA PHE A 229 -29.13 -11.31 -7.78
C PHE A 229 -28.91 -12.00 -6.44
N GLY A 230 -28.50 -13.26 -6.51
CA GLY A 230 -28.13 -14.11 -5.40
C GLY A 230 -26.66 -13.96 -5.05
N LYS A 231 -26.12 -15.02 -4.42
CA LYS A 231 -24.78 -15.02 -3.83
C LYS A 231 -23.88 -16.07 -4.47
N GLY A 232 -22.61 -15.73 -4.61
CA GLY A 232 -21.56 -16.64 -5.07
C GLY A 232 -20.38 -16.66 -4.12
N TYR A 233 -19.43 -17.56 -4.39
CA TYR A 233 -18.18 -17.68 -3.67
C TYR A 233 -17.15 -16.72 -4.25
N LEU A 234 -16.94 -15.59 -3.58
CA LEU A 234 -16.03 -14.53 -4.05
C LEU A 234 -14.57 -14.81 -3.65
N ALA A 235 -13.66 -14.81 -4.63
CA ALA A 235 -12.25 -15.09 -4.38
C ALA A 235 -11.55 -13.98 -3.59
N GLY A 236 -11.79 -12.71 -3.93
CA GLY A 236 -11.21 -11.55 -3.24
C GLY A 236 -11.42 -11.58 -1.73
N LEU A 237 -12.67 -11.81 -1.29
CA LEU A 237 -13.01 -11.98 0.13
C LEU A 237 -12.19 -13.10 0.80
N SER A 238 -12.08 -14.27 0.17
CA SER A 238 -11.35 -15.41 0.74
C SER A 238 -9.85 -15.11 0.90
N ILE A 239 -9.26 -14.43 -0.10
CA ILE A 239 -7.84 -14.05 -0.14
C ILE A 239 -7.54 -12.96 0.90
N THR A 240 -8.32 -11.88 0.91
CA THR A 240 -8.15 -10.77 1.86
C THR A 240 -8.36 -11.24 3.30
N TYR A 241 -9.39 -12.06 3.53
CA TYR A 241 -9.66 -12.58 4.88
C TYR A 241 -8.62 -13.59 5.35
N LEU A 242 -8.01 -14.38 4.46
CA LEU A 242 -6.86 -15.21 4.81
C LEU A 242 -5.68 -14.37 5.32
N GLY A 243 -5.39 -13.24 4.67
CA GLY A 243 -4.40 -12.27 5.13
C GLY A 243 -4.74 -11.68 6.50
N ALA A 244 -6.02 -11.36 6.74
CA ALA A 244 -6.51 -10.91 8.04
C ALA A 244 -6.34 -11.99 9.13
N LEU A 245 -6.68 -13.25 8.82
CA LEU A 245 -6.58 -14.38 9.74
C LEU A 245 -5.13 -14.67 10.16
N ASP A 246 -4.15 -14.55 9.25
CA ASP A 246 -2.71 -14.69 9.60
C ASP A 246 -2.32 -13.72 10.72
N ARG A 247 -2.76 -12.46 10.60
CA ARG A 247 -2.47 -11.41 11.58
C ARG A 247 -3.24 -11.60 12.88
N MET A 248 -4.50 -12.03 12.80
CA MET A 248 -5.31 -12.34 13.98
C MET A 248 -4.73 -13.51 14.79
N VAL A 249 -4.13 -14.52 14.15
CA VAL A 249 -3.39 -15.58 14.85
C VAL A 249 -2.25 -14.98 15.66
N GLU A 250 -1.44 -14.10 15.07
CA GLU A 250 -0.29 -13.49 15.74
C GLU A 250 -0.71 -12.51 16.85
N LEU A 251 -1.80 -11.76 16.68
CA LEU A 251 -2.34 -10.90 17.74
C LEU A 251 -2.83 -11.73 18.95
N ASN A 252 -3.51 -12.84 18.71
CA ASN A 252 -3.96 -13.70 19.81
C ASN A 252 -2.79 -14.40 20.53
N LYS A 253 -1.69 -14.67 19.83
CA LYS A 253 -0.45 -15.13 20.48
C LYS A 253 0.15 -14.04 21.38
N LEU A 254 0.14 -12.78 20.95
CA LEU A 254 0.63 -11.65 21.75
C LEU A 254 -0.14 -11.48 23.06
N THR A 255 -1.44 -11.77 23.08
CA THR A 255 -2.26 -11.71 24.30
C THR A 255 -2.13 -12.94 25.20
N GLY A 256 -1.43 -14.00 24.74
CA GLY A 256 -1.36 -15.28 25.44
C GLY A 256 -2.66 -16.08 25.43
N ASN A 257 -3.68 -15.68 24.66
CA ASN A 257 -4.96 -16.38 24.59
C ASN A 257 -4.86 -17.62 23.69
N THR A 258 -4.47 -18.74 24.27
CA THR A 258 -4.26 -20.01 23.55
C THR A 258 -5.53 -20.56 22.90
N ALA A 259 -6.69 -20.40 23.54
CA ALA A 259 -7.97 -20.84 22.99
C ALA A 259 -8.35 -20.07 21.74
N LYS A 260 -8.26 -18.73 21.78
CA LYS A 260 -8.50 -17.89 20.59
C LYS A 260 -7.44 -18.10 19.52
N THR A 261 -6.18 -18.29 19.89
CA THR A 261 -5.11 -18.65 18.95
C THR A 261 -5.47 -19.91 18.16
N ALA A 262 -5.87 -20.98 18.85
CA ALA A 262 -6.30 -22.22 18.20
C ALA A 262 -7.55 -22.03 17.32
N ASP A 263 -8.49 -21.19 17.74
CA ASP A 263 -9.68 -20.85 16.95
C ASP A 263 -9.34 -20.17 15.62
N TYR A 264 -8.50 -19.13 15.69
CA TYR A 264 -8.05 -18.40 14.51
C TYR A 264 -7.13 -19.23 13.60
N GLN A 265 -6.30 -20.10 14.18
CA GLN A 265 -5.51 -21.07 13.39
C GLN A 265 -6.39 -22.04 12.63
N ARG A 266 -7.48 -22.52 13.23
CA ARG A 266 -8.45 -23.39 12.56
C ARG A 266 -9.13 -22.65 11.40
N LYS A 267 -9.60 -21.42 11.62
CA LYS A 267 -10.21 -20.57 10.59
C LYS A 267 -9.21 -20.30 9.45
N TYR A 268 -7.98 -19.94 9.78
CA TYR A 268 -6.89 -19.74 8.82
C TYR A 268 -6.69 -20.98 7.95
N LYS A 269 -6.59 -22.16 8.58
CA LYS A 269 -6.38 -23.42 7.87
C LYS A 269 -7.53 -23.72 6.92
N ILE A 270 -8.78 -23.62 7.38
CA ILE A 270 -9.96 -23.87 6.53
C ILE A 270 -9.97 -22.92 5.34
N THR A 271 -9.77 -21.61 5.56
CA THR A 271 -9.73 -20.64 4.48
C THR A 271 -8.58 -20.94 3.50
N ARG A 272 -7.37 -21.23 4.00
CA ARG A 272 -6.21 -21.58 3.17
C ARG A 272 -6.48 -22.80 2.30
N ASP A 273 -6.98 -23.87 2.89
CA ASP A 273 -7.25 -25.13 2.19
C ASP A 273 -8.34 -24.93 1.11
N SER A 274 -9.37 -24.14 1.42
CA SER A 274 -10.49 -23.87 0.49
C SER A 274 -10.10 -23.05 -0.74
N LEU A 275 -8.97 -22.32 -0.72
CA LEU A 275 -8.52 -21.52 -1.87
C LEU A 275 -8.33 -22.36 -3.14
N ALA A 276 -7.98 -23.64 -3.01
CA ALA A 276 -7.80 -24.53 -4.16
C ALA A 276 -9.06 -24.65 -5.04
N GLU A 277 -10.25 -24.51 -4.46
CA GLU A 277 -11.52 -24.53 -5.21
C GLU A 277 -11.63 -23.35 -6.19
N LEU A 278 -11.00 -22.23 -5.87
CA LEU A 278 -11.04 -20.97 -6.63
C LEU A 278 -9.92 -20.85 -7.68
N VAL A 279 -8.98 -21.80 -7.72
CA VAL A 279 -7.83 -21.75 -8.65
C VAL A 279 -8.22 -22.38 -9.98
N THR A 280 -7.79 -21.77 -11.09
CA THR A 280 -7.90 -22.32 -12.44
C THR A 280 -6.80 -23.35 -12.70
N ASP A 281 -6.95 -24.17 -13.73
CA ASP A 281 -5.91 -25.13 -14.14
C ASP A 281 -4.59 -24.46 -14.50
N GLU A 282 -4.63 -23.18 -14.89
CA GLU A 282 -3.45 -22.37 -15.21
C GLU A 282 -2.82 -21.70 -13.97
N GLY A 283 -3.40 -21.90 -12.79
CA GLY A 283 -2.79 -21.53 -11.51
C GLY A 283 -3.04 -20.09 -11.04
N TYR A 284 -4.03 -19.41 -11.60
CA TYR A 284 -4.53 -18.12 -11.12
C TYR A 284 -5.95 -18.25 -10.56
N PHE A 285 -6.43 -17.27 -9.80
CA PHE A 285 -7.77 -17.31 -9.20
C PHE A 285 -8.85 -16.84 -10.18
N VAL A 286 -9.97 -17.57 -10.19
CA VAL A 286 -11.25 -17.08 -10.72
C VAL A 286 -11.70 -15.87 -9.88
N ARG A 287 -12.59 -15.05 -10.43
CA ARG A 287 -13.25 -13.99 -9.66
C ARG A 287 -14.21 -14.57 -8.63
N SER A 288 -15.11 -15.45 -9.07
CA SER A 288 -16.11 -16.09 -8.23
C SER A 288 -16.57 -17.43 -8.80
N ILE A 289 -17.27 -18.19 -7.97
CA ILE A 289 -17.94 -19.44 -8.37
C ILE A 289 -19.39 -19.38 -7.90
N ASP A 290 -20.33 -19.71 -8.77
CA ASP A 290 -21.75 -19.81 -8.45
C ASP A 290 -22.02 -21.08 -7.63
N PRO A 291 -23.13 -21.17 -6.87
CA PRO A 291 -23.48 -22.38 -6.13
C PRO A 291 -23.59 -23.65 -6.96
N ASP A 292 -23.83 -23.53 -8.27
CA ASP A 292 -23.90 -24.66 -9.22
C ASP A 292 -22.54 -25.07 -9.80
N GLY A 293 -21.46 -24.36 -9.44
CA GLY A 293 -20.10 -24.61 -9.91
C GLY A 293 -19.67 -23.77 -11.12
N THR A 294 -20.54 -22.90 -11.66
CA THR A 294 -20.19 -21.99 -12.75
C THR A 294 -19.06 -21.05 -12.31
N ARG A 295 -17.97 -20.99 -13.08
CA ARG A 295 -16.78 -20.19 -12.75
C ARG A 295 -16.80 -18.86 -13.51
N HIS A 296 -16.45 -17.79 -12.80
CA HIS A 296 -16.36 -16.44 -13.34
C HIS A 296 -14.92 -15.96 -13.38
N GLY A 297 -14.46 -15.36 -14.47
CA GLY A 297 -13.07 -14.91 -14.60
C GLY A 297 -12.11 -16.01 -15.02
N VAL A 298 -12.56 -16.92 -15.89
CA VAL A 298 -11.69 -17.92 -16.54
C VAL A 298 -11.43 -17.44 -17.96
N LEU A 299 -10.30 -16.76 -18.15
CA LEU A 299 -9.86 -16.23 -19.44
C LEU A 299 -10.11 -17.20 -20.61
N GLY A 300 -10.76 -16.69 -21.66
CA GLY A 300 -11.02 -17.44 -22.90
C GLY A 300 -12.38 -18.15 -22.95
N GLN A 301 -13.16 -18.19 -21.87
CA GLN A 301 -14.54 -18.68 -21.91
C GLN A 301 -15.48 -17.72 -22.68
N ASP A 302 -16.56 -18.27 -23.23
CA ASP A 302 -17.58 -17.46 -23.94
C ASP A 302 -18.31 -16.50 -23.00
N LYS A 303 -18.61 -16.95 -21.78
CA LYS A 303 -19.17 -16.15 -20.68
C LYS A 303 -18.18 -16.09 -19.55
N TYR A 304 -18.06 -14.93 -18.91
CA TYR A 304 -17.17 -14.75 -17.75
C TYR A 304 -15.70 -15.00 -18.09
N GLY A 305 -15.36 -14.83 -19.38
CA GLY A 305 -14.09 -15.20 -19.98
C GLY A 305 -12.99 -14.17 -19.89
N TYR A 306 -12.89 -13.46 -18.77
CA TYR A 306 -11.90 -12.42 -18.51
C TYR A 306 -10.89 -12.86 -17.45
N PHE A 307 -9.78 -12.14 -17.33
CA PHE A 307 -8.85 -12.23 -16.21
C PHE A 307 -9.16 -11.10 -15.22
N GLY A 308 -9.46 -11.43 -13.97
CA GLY A 308 -9.66 -10.45 -12.90
C GLY A 308 -8.35 -10.17 -12.17
N ALA A 309 -7.80 -8.95 -12.29
CA ALA A 309 -6.48 -8.64 -11.75
C ALA A 309 -6.47 -8.53 -10.22
N VAL A 310 -7.52 -7.94 -9.64
CA VAL A 310 -7.56 -7.53 -8.22
C VAL A 310 -7.26 -8.69 -7.26
N ALA A 311 -8.06 -9.77 -7.31
CA ALA A 311 -7.86 -10.93 -6.44
C ALA A 311 -6.50 -11.62 -6.66
N ASN A 312 -6.02 -11.62 -7.91
CA ASN A 312 -4.77 -12.26 -8.28
C ASN A 312 -3.55 -11.51 -7.77
N VAL A 313 -3.50 -10.18 -7.91
CA VAL A 313 -2.40 -9.38 -7.34
C VAL A 313 -2.42 -9.43 -5.82
N ASP A 314 -3.60 -9.42 -5.20
CA ASP A 314 -3.78 -9.55 -3.75
C ASP A 314 -3.27 -10.91 -3.24
N ALA A 315 -3.53 -11.99 -3.99
CA ALA A 315 -3.06 -13.32 -3.62
C ALA A 315 -1.54 -13.39 -3.51
N VAL A 316 -0.83 -12.69 -4.40
CA VAL A 316 0.63 -12.61 -4.38
C VAL A 316 1.11 -11.68 -3.26
N ALA A 317 0.54 -10.47 -3.18
CA ALA A 317 0.93 -9.44 -2.23
C ALA A 317 0.72 -9.86 -0.76
N LEU A 318 -0.28 -10.69 -0.49
CA LEU A 318 -0.65 -11.14 0.85
C LEU A 318 -0.11 -12.53 1.23
N ARG A 319 0.74 -13.14 0.40
CA ARG A 319 1.16 -14.55 0.56
C ARG A 319 0.00 -15.54 0.68
N ALA A 320 -1.10 -15.31 -0.05
CA ALA A 320 -2.16 -16.30 -0.23
C ALA A 320 -1.73 -17.45 -1.16
N VAL A 321 -0.66 -17.25 -1.93
CA VAL A 321 0.04 -18.29 -2.69
C VAL A 321 1.51 -18.39 -2.32
N ASP A 322 2.08 -19.56 -2.57
CA ASP A 322 3.52 -19.80 -2.53
C ASP A 322 4.24 -19.08 -3.70
N ASP A 323 5.57 -19.15 -3.74
CA ASP A 323 6.36 -18.41 -4.73
C ASP A 323 6.15 -18.96 -6.15
N ALA A 324 5.84 -20.26 -6.29
CA ALA A 324 5.51 -20.87 -7.58
C ALA A 324 4.14 -20.37 -8.08
N GLY A 325 3.14 -20.26 -7.21
CA GLY A 325 1.85 -19.67 -7.53
C GLY A 325 1.95 -18.18 -7.85
N ALA A 326 2.78 -17.44 -7.09
CA ALA A 326 3.08 -16.04 -7.38
C ALA A 326 3.65 -15.87 -8.80
N ARG A 327 4.62 -16.71 -9.17
CA ARG A 327 5.19 -16.73 -10.52
C ARG A 327 4.13 -17.02 -11.58
N ARG A 328 3.31 -18.07 -11.42
CA ARG A 328 2.26 -18.41 -12.39
C ARG A 328 1.26 -17.27 -12.61
N ILE A 329 0.82 -16.63 -11.52
CA ILE A 329 -0.08 -15.48 -11.60
C ILE A 329 0.59 -14.32 -12.35
N TYR A 330 1.82 -13.98 -11.99
CA TYR A 330 2.53 -12.89 -12.68
C TYR A 330 2.80 -13.20 -14.14
N ASP A 331 3.23 -14.42 -14.48
CA ASP A 331 3.50 -14.81 -15.86
C ASP A 331 2.22 -14.69 -16.72
N ARG A 332 1.06 -14.98 -16.13
CA ARG A 332 -0.24 -14.74 -16.78
C ARG A 332 -0.52 -13.26 -17.01
N ILE A 333 -0.25 -12.40 -16.02
CA ILE A 333 -0.38 -10.94 -16.16
C ILE A 333 0.57 -10.43 -17.26
N ALA A 334 1.84 -10.86 -17.23
CA ALA A 334 2.87 -10.45 -18.18
C ALA A 334 2.58 -10.93 -19.62
N ALA A 335 1.90 -12.06 -19.79
CA ALA A 335 1.46 -12.56 -21.08
C ALA A 335 0.30 -11.77 -21.70
N LEU A 336 -0.34 -10.88 -20.94
CA LEU A 336 -1.49 -10.07 -21.34
C LEU A 336 -1.12 -8.58 -21.24
N PRO A 337 -0.39 -8.02 -22.22
CA PRO A 337 -0.01 -6.60 -22.19
C PRO A 337 -1.22 -5.65 -22.09
N GLU A 338 -2.40 -6.09 -22.49
CA GLU A 338 -3.66 -5.35 -22.36
C GLU A 338 -4.10 -5.14 -20.91
N LEU A 339 -3.55 -5.89 -19.95
CA LEU A 339 -3.74 -5.61 -18.52
C LEU A 339 -2.94 -4.40 -18.05
N ARG A 340 -1.95 -3.93 -18.82
CA ARG A 340 -1.09 -2.79 -18.47
C ARG A 340 -0.85 -1.84 -19.65
N PRO A 341 -1.90 -1.31 -20.29
CA PRO A 341 -1.76 -0.54 -21.53
C PRO A 341 -1.03 0.79 -21.32
N HIS A 342 -1.08 1.34 -20.11
CA HIS A 342 -0.40 2.58 -19.71
C HIS A 342 0.45 2.38 -18.46
N ASP A 343 1.15 1.24 -18.38
CA ASP A 343 2.04 0.83 -17.28
C ASP A 343 1.35 0.43 -15.97
N PHE A 344 0.17 0.96 -15.66
CA PHE A 344 -0.63 0.52 -14.51
C PHE A 344 -1.49 -0.70 -14.83
N ILE A 345 -1.71 -1.55 -13.82
CA ILE A 345 -2.63 -2.67 -13.89
C ILE A 345 -4.08 -2.17 -13.93
N ILE A 346 -4.84 -2.63 -14.92
CA ILE A 346 -6.29 -2.44 -14.97
C ILE A 346 -7.00 -3.57 -14.21
N THR A 347 -8.25 -3.33 -13.82
CA THR A 347 -9.00 -4.27 -12.98
C THR A 347 -9.30 -5.60 -13.67
N SER A 348 -9.46 -5.60 -15.00
CA SER A 348 -9.81 -6.78 -15.79
C SER A 348 -9.45 -6.67 -17.27
N TYR A 349 -9.20 -7.82 -17.89
CA TYR A 349 -9.09 -7.94 -19.35
C TYR A 349 -9.60 -9.31 -19.84
N PRO A 350 -10.49 -9.36 -20.86
CA PRO A 350 -11.30 -8.27 -21.40
C PRO A 350 -12.27 -7.67 -20.36
N ALA A 351 -13.16 -6.78 -20.82
CA ALA A 351 -14.22 -6.21 -19.98
C ALA A 351 -15.05 -7.29 -19.27
N TYR A 352 -15.57 -6.94 -18.09
CA TYR A 352 -16.52 -7.79 -17.38
C TYR A 352 -17.81 -8.02 -18.18
N ASP A 353 -18.44 -9.17 -17.96
CA ASP A 353 -19.77 -9.54 -18.47
C ASP A 353 -20.66 -10.11 -17.35
N ASP A 354 -20.25 -9.95 -16.09
CA ASP A 354 -20.95 -10.38 -14.88
C ASP A 354 -21.18 -9.24 -13.88
N MET A 355 -21.24 -8.02 -14.39
CA MET A 355 -21.67 -6.86 -13.63
C MET A 355 -23.20 -6.77 -13.64
N TYR A 356 -23.79 -6.27 -12.56
CA TYR A 356 -25.25 -6.23 -12.46
C TYR A 356 -25.92 -5.18 -13.37
N ASP A 357 -25.17 -4.18 -13.83
CA ASP A 357 -25.68 -3.10 -14.70
C ASP A 357 -26.04 -3.63 -16.09
N ASN A 358 -25.24 -4.57 -16.62
CA ASN A 358 -25.48 -5.22 -17.90
C ASN A 358 -25.03 -6.69 -17.93
N TRP A 359 -25.62 -7.51 -17.06
CA TRP A 359 -25.26 -8.92 -16.92
C TRP A 359 -25.35 -9.70 -18.24
N GLY A 360 -24.30 -10.44 -18.58
CA GLY A 360 -24.19 -11.25 -19.78
C GLY A 360 -23.70 -10.48 -21.01
N SER A 361 -23.33 -9.21 -20.87
CA SER A 361 -22.87 -8.33 -21.95
C SER A 361 -21.62 -7.57 -21.53
N ARG A 362 -20.66 -7.43 -22.44
CA ARG A 362 -19.45 -6.59 -22.26
C ARG A 362 -19.65 -5.12 -22.67
N LYS A 363 -20.87 -4.77 -23.11
CA LYS A 363 -21.20 -3.43 -23.62
C LYS A 363 -21.79 -2.59 -22.49
N HIS A 364 -20.93 -1.88 -21.78
CA HIS A 364 -21.33 -1.01 -20.67
C HIS A 364 -21.32 0.46 -21.09
N GLU A 365 -22.06 1.29 -20.37
CA GLU A 365 -22.19 2.74 -20.62
C GLU A 365 -21.87 3.56 -19.35
N GLY A 366 -21.58 4.85 -19.54
CA GLY A 366 -21.32 5.78 -18.43
C GLY A 366 -20.07 5.39 -17.63
N LEU A 367 -20.17 5.43 -16.30
CA LEU A 367 -19.10 5.08 -15.37
C LEU A 367 -18.68 3.60 -15.43
N TRP A 368 -19.46 2.75 -16.09
CA TRP A 368 -19.20 1.32 -16.28
C TRP A 368 -18.47 1.01 -17.59
N THR A 369 -18.29 2.02 -18.45
CA THR A 369 -17.61 1.88 -19.75
C THR A 369 -16.24 1.22 -19.57
N TYR A 370 -15.93 0.24 -20.41
CA TYR A 370 -14.64 -0.46 -20.33
C TYR A 370 -13.46 0.52 -20.47
N GLY A 371 -12.50 0.40 -19.56
CA GLY A 371 -11.41 1.37 -19.38
C GLY A 371 -11.69 2.43 -18.32
N THR A 372 -12.84 2.36 -17.62
CA THR A 372 -13.26 3.37 -16.65
C THR A 372 -13.62 2.73 -15.31
N TRP A 373 -13.29 3.44 -14.22
CA TRP A 373 -13.69 3.08 -12.87
C TRP A 373 -13.36 1.62 -12.53
N VAL A 374 -14.36 0.79 -12.20
CA VAL A 374 -14.13 -0.61 -11.82
C VAL A 374 -14.05 -1.58 -13.01
N ASN A 375 -14.44 -1.19 -14.22
CA ASN A 375 -14.43 -2.05 -15.41
C ASN A 375 -13.26 -1.69 -16.34
N GLY A 376 -12.10 -2.30 -16.14
CA GLY A 376 -10.87 -1.99 -16.89
C GLY A 376 -10.27 -0.61 -16.59
N GLY A 377 -10.77 0.12 -15.59
CA GLY A 377 -10.10 1.32 -15.07
C GLY A 377 -8.89 0.98 -14.21
N VAL A 378 -8.18 2.02 -13.75
CA VAL A 378 -7.03 1.87 -12.84
C VAL A 378 -7.36 2.46 -11.48
N TRP A 379 -6.98 1.75 -10.44
CA TRP A 379 -7.05 2.21 -9.07
C TRP A 379 -5.67 2.10 -8.42
N SER A 380 -5.19 3.18 -7.82
CA SER A 380 -3.85 3.22 -7.24
C SER A 380 -3.69 2.22 -6.09
N THR A 381 -4.79 1.89 -5.40
CA THR A 381 -4.88 0.90 -4.32
C THR A 381 -4.57 -0.49 -4.84
N VAL A 382 -5.01 -0.82 -6.07
CA VAL A 382 -4.74 -2.09 -6.73
C VAL A 382 -3.31 -2.11 -7.27
N GLU A 383 -2.87 -1.01 -7.90
CA GLU A 383 -1.49 -0.90 -8.39
C GLU A 383 -0.47 -1.00 -7.25
N ALA A 384 -0.75 -0.43 -6.08
CA ALA A 384 0.10 -0.57 -4.90
C ALA A 384 0.33 -2.03 -4.51
N ARG A 385 -0.74 -2.85 -4.51
CA ARG A 385 -0.66 -4.29 -4.22
C ARG A 385 0.00 -5.05 -5.38
N ALA A 386 -0.22 -4.63 -6.62
CA ALA A 386 0.47 -5.17 -7.79
C ALA A 386 1.99 -4.93 -7.75
N ILE A 387 2.44 -3.76 -7.30
CA ILE A 387 3.87 -3.48 -7.09
C ILE A 387 4.49 -4.44 -6.08
N LEU A 388 3.81 -4.73 -4.96
CA LEU A 388 4.28 -5.76 -4.01
C LEU A 388 4.36 -7.14 -4.67
N ALA A 389 3.41 -7.47 -5.53
CA ALA A 389 3.44 -8.71 -6.31
C ALA A 389 4.65 -8.74 -7.28
N TYR A 390 4.92 -7.63 -7.97
CA TYR A 390 6.06 -7.50 -8.90
C TYR A 390 7.38 -7.67 -8.17
N TYR A 391 7.57 -7.04 -7.00
CA TYR A 391 8.76 -7.22 -6.18
C TYR A 391 8.97 -8.69 -5.81
N ARG A 392 7.93 -9.38 -5.34
CA ARG A 392 8.02 -10.78 -4.91
C ARG A 392 8.45 -11.74 -6.04
N VAL A 393 8.16 -11.39 -7.29
CA VAL A 393 8.55 -12.15 -8.47
C VAL A 393 9.73 -11.52 -9.23
N GLY A 394 10.42 -10.53 -8.64
CA GLY A 394 11.59 -9.89 -9.25
C GLY A 394 11.31 -9.10 -10.53
N ALA A 395 10.07 -8.67 -10.75
CA ALA A 395 9.63 -7.87 -11.89
C ALA A 395 9.89 -6.36 -11.67
N TYR A 396 11.14 -6.01 -11.39
CA TYR A 396 11.52 -4.65 -10.96
C TYR A 396 11.28 -3.57 -12.01
N GLU A 397 11.38 -3.89 -13.31
CA GLU A 397 11.10 -2.91 -14.37
C GLU A 397 9.62 -2.56 -14.47
N ASP A 398 8.77 -3.51 -14.13
CA ASP A 398 7.34 -3.31 -14.05
C ASP A 398 6.96 -2.45 -12.82
N VAL A 399 7.73 -2.52 -11.74
CA VAL A 399 7.67 -1.53 -10.64
C VAL A 399 8.12 -0.15 -11.14
N ARG A 400 9.28 -0.08 -11.84
CA ARG A 400 9.84 1.19 -12.34
C ARG A 400 8.84 1.93 -13.21
N LYS A 401 8.19 1.24 -14.16
CA LYS A 401 7.20 1.83 -15.06
C LYS A 401 6.01 2.42 -14.30
N SER A 402 5.43 1.68 -13.36
CA SER A 402 4.32 2.17 -12.53
C SER A 402 4.73 3.41 -11.74
N VAL A 403 5.89 3.38 -11.07
CA VAL A 403 6.34 4.52 -10.28
C VAL A 403 6.68 5.71 -11.17
N LYS A 404 7.28 5.53 -12.34
CA LYS A 404 7.52 6.62 -13.32
C LYS A 404 6.21 7.24 -13.79
N HIS A 405 5.18 6.43 -14.06
CA HIS A 405 3.87 6.95 -14.41
C HIS A 405 3.30 7.79 -13.25
N SER A 406 3.32 7.27 -12.03
CA SER A 406 2.86 7.99 -10.83
C SER A 406 3.63 9.30 -10.61
N MET A 407 4.95 9.29 -10.79
CA MET A 407 5.78 10.50 -10.65
C MET A 407 5.47 11.56 -11.70
N ARG A 408 5.08 11.17 -12.93
CA ARG A 408 4.59 12.11 -13.94
C ARG A 408 3.32 12.82 -13.46
N LEU A 409 2.36 12.08 -12.91
CA LEU A 409 1.14 12.66 -12.33
C LEU A 409 1.46 13.56 -11.13
N ALA A 410 2.44 13.20 -10.30
CA ALA A 410 2.91 14.03 -9.20
C ALA A 410 3.56 15.34 -9.66
N ASP A 411 4.39 15.29 -10.71
CA ASP A 411 5.01 16.48 -11.34
C ASP A 411 3.94 17.41 -11.93
N GLU A 412 2.85 16.83 -12.45
CA GLU A 412 1.68 17.55 -12.94
C GLU A 412 0.73 18.00 -11.83
N TYR A 413 0.93 17.66 -10.55
CA TYR A 413 -0.02 17.90 -9.44
C TYR A 413 -1.42 17.34 -9.73
N GLN A 414 -1.47 16.15 -10.34
CA GLN A 414 -2.68 15.46 -10.77
C GLN A 414 -2.67 14.02 -10.20
N MET A 415 -2.34 13.88 -8.91
CA MET A 415 -2.31 12.59 -8.22
C MET A 415 -3.73 12.15 -7.85
N ASP A 416 -4.46 11.72 -8.87
CA ASP A 416 -5.87 11.34 -8.77
C ASP A 416 -6.05 9.83 -8.74
N ALA A 417 -7.19 9.39 -8.22
CA ALA A 417 -7.65 8.01 -8.27
C ALA A 417 -9.16 7.97 -8.03
N PRO A 418 -9.90 7.09 -8.74
CA PRO A 418 -9.43 6.21 -9.81
C PRO A 418 -9.00 6.98 -11.08
N LEU A 419 -8.39 6.28 -12.04
CA LEU A 419 -8.02 6.82 -13.35
C LEU A 419 -8.92 6.21 -14.43
N LYS A 420 -9.21 6.99 -15.48
CA LYS A 420 -10.04 6.59 -16.63
C LYS A 420 -9.20 6.34 -17.88
N ASN A 421 -9.82 5.81 -18.94
CA ASN A 421 -9.16 5.41 -20.18
C ASN A 421 -7.98 4.46 -19.94
N PHE A 422 -8.21 3.38 -19.19
CA PHE A 422 -7.21 2.37 -18.83
C PHE A 422 -5.98 2.95 -18.10
N GLY A 423 -6.17 4.03 -17.35
CA GLY A 423 -5.09 4.73 -16.64
C GLY A 423 -4.42 5.85 -17.43
N ALA A 424 -4.86 6.17 -18.65
CA ALA A 424 -4.26 7.23 -19.45
C ALA A 424 -4.52 8.65 -18.90
N SER A 425 -5.64 8.84 -18.19
CA SER A 425 -6.11 10.16 -17.77
C SER A 425 -6.74 10.14 -16.39
N VAL A 426 -6.63 11.25 -15.67
CA VAL A 426 -7.24 11.45 -14.36
C VAL A 426 -8.77 11.53 -14.41
N TRP A 427 -9.43 11.27 -13.29
CA TRP A 427 -10.88 11.35 -13.17
C TRP A 427 -11.34 12.81 -13.24
N PHE A 428 -10.78 13.66 -12.38
CA PHE A 428 -11.08 15.08 -12.26
C PHE A 428 -10.17 15.93 -13.16
N ASP A 429 -10.24 15.70 -14.48
CA ASP A 429 -9.39 16.36 -15.49
C ASP A 429 -9.66 17.87 -15.69
N GLN A 430 -10.76 18.38 -15.16
CA GLN A 430 -11.09 19.80 -15.16
C GLN A 430 -10.46 20.58 -14.00
N GLU A 431 -9.99 19.87 -12.96
CA GLU A 431 -9.41 20.50 -11.79
C GLU A 431 -7.97 20.90 -12.04
N LEU A 432 -7.58 22.07 -11.52
CA LEU A 432 -6.20 22.53 -11.66
C LEU A 432 -5.23 21.69 -10.85
N THR A 433 -5.64 21.03 -9.77
CA THR A 433 -4.77 20.16 -8.97
C THR A 433 -5.61 19.09 -8.28
N ASN A 434 -5.07 17.88 -8.15
CA ASN A 434 -5.71 16.80 -7.41
C ASN A 434 -4.68 16.02 -6.58
N LEU A 435 -5.10 15.64 -5.37
CA LEU A 435 -4.42 14.68 -4.54
C LEU A 435 -5.47 13.81 -3.83
N CYS A 436 -5.42 12.52 -4.14
CA CYS A 436 -6.20 11.47 -3.50
C CYS A 436 -5.23 10.61 -2.66
N TYR A 437 -5.62 10.23 -1.44
CA TYR A 437 -4.83 9.36 -0.55
C TYR A 437 -4.47 8.05 -1.25
N ASP A 438 -5.40 7.51 -2.06
CA ASP A 438 -5.16 6.34 -2.89
C ASP A 438 -3.90 6.45 -3.77
N ALA A 439 -3.65 7.62 -4.37
CA ALA A 439 -2.49 7.83 -5.25
C ALA A 439 -1.14 7.73 -4.51
N LEU A 440 -1.13 7.86 -3.18
CA LEU A 440 0.07 7.64 -2.36
C LEU A 440 0.40 6.15 -2.19
N GLY A 441 -0.48 5.23 -2.60
CA GLY A 441 -0.22 3.80 -2.52
C GLY A 441 0.94 3.34 -3.39
N ILE A 442 1.11 3.94 -4.57
CA ILE A 442 2.20 3.60 -5.49
C ILE A 442 3.58 3.94 -4.91
N PRO A 443 3.86 5.17 -4.43
CA PRO A 443 5.12 5.46 -3.75
C PRO A 443 5.28 4.67 -2.44
N ALA A 444 4.21 4.41 -1.69
CA ALA A 444 4.32 3.55 -0.51
C ALA A 444 4.76 2.12 -0.87
N ALA A 445 4.20 1.55 -1.93
CA ALA A 445 4.52 0.20 -2.39
C ALA A 445 5.94 0.12 -2.96
N MET A 446 6.43 1.19 -3.60
CA MET A 446 7.82 1.29 -4.05
C MET A 446 8.80 1.15 -2.87
N ILE A 447 8.52 1.81 -1.74
CA ILE A 447 9.32 1.73 -0.52
C ILE A 447 9.17 0.37 0.13
N ARG A 448 7.94 -0.05 0.41
CA ARG A 448 7.65 -1.30 1.11
C ARG A 448 8.19 -2.49 0.34
N GLY A 449 8.06 -2.49 -0.98
CA GLY A 449 8.40 -3.63 -1.81
C GLY A 449 9.88 -4.04 -1.78
N MET A 450 10.80 -3.12 -1.45
CA MET A 450 12.22 -3.44 -1.26
C MET A 450 12.45 -4.51 -0.17
N PHE A 451 11.55 -4.57 0.82
CA PHE A 451 11.56 -5.59 1.86
C PHE A 451 10.16 -6.05 2.20
N GLU A 452 9.86 -7.33 2.00
CA GLU A 452 8.60 -7.84 2.51
C GLU A 452 8.66 -8.02 4.03
N TYR A 453 7.72 -7.40 4.74
CA TYR A 453 7.61 -7.43 6.21
C TYR A 453 6.53 -8.43 6.65
N VAL A 454 6.93 -9.47 7.37
CA VAL A 454 6.00 -10.41 8.02
C VAL A 454 6.14 -10.27 9.54
N TYR A 455 5.23 -9.53 10.14
CA TYR A 455 5.17 -9.33 11.58
C TYR A 455 4.58 -10.57 12.28
N LYS A 456 5.33 -11.11 13.23
CA LYS A 456 4.93 -12.21 14.11
C LYS A 456 4.84 -11.72 15.55
N SER A 457 4.21 -12.54 16.39
CA SER A 457 4.07 -12.26 17.83
C SER A 457 5.41 -12.10 18.55
N ASP A 458 6.45 -12.81 18.12
CA ASP A 458 7.78 -12.80 18.74
C ASP A 458 8.88 -12.07 17.93
N GLY A 459 8.60 -11.72 16.66
CA GLY A 459 9.62 -11.15 15.78
C GLY A 459 9.10 -10.62 14.47
N LEU A 460 10.02 -10.14 13.64
CA LEU A 460 9.79 -9.66 12.28
C LEU A 460 10.62 -10.51 11.31
N ILE A 461 9.99 -11.08 10.29
CA ILE A 461 10.68 -11.72 9.17
C ILE A 461 10.74 -10.72 8.02
N LEU A 462 11.95 -10.48 7.52
CA LEU A 462 12.23 -9.59 6.39
C LEU A 462 12.68 -10.41 5.19
N TYR A 463 12.02 -10.26 4.04
CA TYR A 463 12.49 -10.80 2.76
C TYR A 463 13.03 -9.66 1.90
N PRO A 464 14.35 -9.57 1.64
CA PRO A 464 14.90 -8.55 0.76
C PRO A 464 14.55 -8.82 -0.70
N HIS A 465 13.93 -7.85 -1.38
CA HIS A 465 13.63 -7.87 -2.81
C HIS A 465 14.37 -6.73 -3.51
N ILE A 466 15.70 -6.71 -3.35
CA ILE A 466 16.55 -5.64 -3.88
C ILE A 466 16.80 -5.89 -5.38
N PRO A 467 16.52 -4.91 -6.27
CA PRO A 467 16.83 -5.04 -7.69
C PRO A 467 18.30 -5.44 -7.93
N PRO A 468 18.58 -6.41 -8.82
CA PRO A 468 19.94 -6.84 -9.16
C PRO A 468 20.83 -5.71 -9.70
N THR A 469 20.23 -4.63 -10.20
CA THR A 469 20.92 -3.44 -10.72
C THR A 469 21.40 -2.50 -9.61
N ILE A 470 20.98 -2.70 -8.36
CA ILE A 470 21.45 -1.97 -7.17
C ILE A 470 22.42 -2.87 -6.41
N SER A 471 23.69 -2.50 -6.35
CA SER A 471 24.74 -3.26 -5.66
C SER A 471 24.84 -2.93 -4.18
N GLU A 472 24.46 -1.71 -3.79
CA GLU A 472 24.39 -1.27 -2.40
C GLU A 472 23.13 -0.41 -2.20
N TYR A 473 22.42 -0.62 -1.10
CA TYR A 473 21.27 0.18 -0.68
C TYR A 473 21.37 0.50 0.80
N SER A 474 21.02 1.73 1.19
CA SER A 474 20.87 2.12 2.59
C SER A 474 19.75 3.12 2.74
N GLN A 475 18.84 2.87 3.67
CA GLN A 475 17.79 3.83 4.07
C GLN A 475 18.11 4.49 5.40
N THR A 476 17.86 5.79 5.50
CA THR A 476 17.97 6.57 6.74
C THR A 476 16.64 6.66 7.48
N GLU A 477 15.52 6.58 6.75
CA GLU A 477 14.19 6.49 7.35
C GLU A 477 13.99 5.10 7.96
N PRO A 478 13.67 5.01 9.26
CA PRO A 478 13.53 3.73 9.93
C PRO A 478 12.17 3.10 9.65
N ILE A 479 12.12 1.78 9.56
CA ILE A 479 10.86 1.04 9.76
C ILE A 479 10.55 0.92 11.26
N ARG A 480 9.30 0.60 11.56
CA ARG A 480 8.76 0.49 12.92
C ARG A 480 8.56 -0.97 13.28
N PHE A 481 8.92 -1.31 14.52
CA PHE A 481 8.54 -2.57 15.14
C PHE A 481 8.48 -2.39 16.65
N GLY A 482 7.28 -2.24 17.19
CA GLY A 482 7.01 -1.77 18.53
C GLY A 482 7.66 -0.42 18.82
N SER A 483 8.36 -0.34 19.95
CA SER A 483 9.17 0.81 20.32
C SER A 483 10.52 0.86 19.59
N LYS A 484 10.82 -0.09 18.68
CA LYS A 484 12.09 -0.18 17.96
C LYS A 484 12.01 0.66 16.68
N ARG A 485 13.16 1.24 16.30
CA ARG A 485 13.38 1.95 15.03
C ARG A 485 14.53 1.25 14.31
N ILE A 486 14.25 0.74 13.12
CA ILE A 486 15.17 -0.13 12.38
C ILE A 486 15.55 0.53 11.07
N THR A 487 16.84 0.82 10.86
CA THR A 487 17.37 1.25 9.55
C THR A 487 18.05 0.07 8.89
N ILE A 488 17.94 -0.04 7.57
CA ILE A 488 18.42 -1.21 6.81
C ILE A 488 19.46 -0.77 5.79
N THR A 489 20.56 -1.51 5.73
CA THR A 489 21.59 -1.43 4.71
C THR A 489 21.77 -2.81 4.07
N VAL A 490 21.86 -2.87 2.75
CA VAL A 490 22.07 -4.10 1.98
C VAL A 490 23.28 -3.96 1.07
N VAL A 491 24.17 -4.93 1.12
CA VAL A 491 25.17 -5.19 0.08
C VAL A 491 24.63 -6.34 -0.77
N ASN A 492 24.30 -6.06 -2.03
CA ASN A 492 23.53 -6.96 -2.89
C ASN A 492 24.44 -7.71 -3.88
N GLY A 493 24.83 -8.93 -3.53
CA GLY A 493 25.63 -9.82 -4.37
C GLY A 493 24.88 -11.03 -4.95
N GLY A 494 23.55 -11.08 -4.83
CA GLY A 494 22.73 -12.20 -5.32
C GLY A 494 21.48 -12.43 -4.46
N PRO A 495 20.70 -13.49 -4.71
CA PRO A 495 19.39 -13.70 -4.08
C PRO A 495 19.44 -14.25 -2.65
N ARG A 496 20.63 -14.63 -2.13
CA ARG A 496 20.74 -15.33 -0.85
C ARG A 496 21.33 -14.48 0.25
N VAL A 497 20.78 -14.49 1.45
CA VAL A 497 21.36 -13.87 2.64
C VAL A 497 22.61 -14.64 3.09
N ALA A 498 23.76 -13.97 3.07
CA ALA A 498 25.06 -14.51 3.48
C ALA A 498 25.37 -14.21 4.96
N SER A 499 25.16 -12.97 5.36
CA SER A 499 25.38 -12.52 6.74
C SER A 499 24.47 -11.37 7.12
N VAL A 500 24.17 -11.28 8.41
CA VAL A 500 23.42 -10.17 8.99
C VAL A 500 24.18 -9.65 10.20
N GLU A 501 24.25 -8.33 10.33
CA GLU A 501 24.73 -7.67 11.54
C GLU A 501 23.67 -6.71 12.08
N VAL A 502 23.59 -6.60 13.41
CA VAL A 502 22.77 -5.60 14.09
C VAL A 502 23.69 -4.76 14.96
N ASN A 503 23.79 -3.47 14.63
CA ASN A 503 24.71 -2.53 15.29
C ASN A 503 26.18 -3.04 15.31
N GLY A 504 26.65 -3.62 14.20
CA GLY A 504 28.00 -4.16 14.04
C GLY A 504 28.25 -5.48 14.78
N LYS A 505 27.21 -6.14 15.29
CA LYS A 505 27.31 -7.47 15.92
C LYS A 505 26.67 -8.51 15.02
N LYS A 506 27.37 -9.62 14.81
CA LYS A 506 26.85 -10.78 14.06
C LYS A 506 25.48 -11.21 14.59
N TRP A 507 24.54 -11.35 13.67
CA TRP A 507 23.19 -11.83 13.93
C TRP A 507 22.98 -13.18 13.26
N PRO A 508 22.21 -14.12 13.86
CA PRO A 508 21.96 -15.42 13.26
C PRO A 508 21.25 -15.32 11.90
N VAL A 509 21.75 -16.05 10.92
CA VAL A 509 21.08 -16.28 9.63
C VAL A 509 20.40 -17.64 9.71
N GLY A 510 19.08 -17.64 9.86
CA GLY A 510 18.28 -18.87 9.98
C GLY A 510 17.80 -19.43 8.64
N CYS A 511 17.68 -18.58 7.62
CA CYS A 511 17.23 -18.94 6.29
C CYS A 511 18.05 -18.23 5.21
N ALA A 512 18.10 -18.80 4.02
CA ALA A 512 18.86 -18.25 2.89
C ALA A 512 18.14 -17.10 2.17
N ASP A 513 16.84 -16.91 2.34
CA ASP A 513 16.03 -15.92 1.61
C ASP A 513 15.46 -14.79 2.50
N SER A 514 15.72 -14.85 3.80
CA SER A 514 15.07 -13.99 4.78
C SER A 514 15.89 -13.77 6.04
N VAL A 515 15.58 -12.66 6.72
CA VAL A 515 16.20 -12.25 7.98
C VAL A 515 15.14 -12.27 9.08
N SER A 516 15.40 -12.98 10.17
CA SER A 516 14.53 -13.02 11.35
C SER A 516 15.04 -12.10 12.45
N LEU A 517 14.25 -11.11 12.84
CA LEU A 517 14.54 -10.15 13.89
C LEU A 517 13.63 -10.40 15.11
N ASN A 518 14.13 -11.11 16.11
CA ASN A 518 13.41 -11.34 17.38
C ASN A 518 13.26 -10.02 18.17
N TYR A 519 12.05 -9.73 18.65
CA TYR A 519 11.72 -8.44 19.26
C TYR A 519 12.51 -8.15 20.54
N ASP A 520 12.62 -9.14 21.44
CA ASP A 520 13.24 -8.99 22.76
C ASP A 520 14.75 -8.78 22.64
N SER A 521 15.37 -9.45 21.68
CA SER A 521 16.81 -9.36 21.40
C SER A 521 17.18 -8.12 20.58
N LEU A 522 16.22 -7.47 19.91
CA LEU A 522 16.49 -6.33 19.04
C LEU A 522 16.69 -5.04 19.85
N PRO A 523 17.75 -4.25 19.62
CA PRO A 523 17.95 -2.98 20.30
C PRO A 523 16.90 -1.93 19.87
N SER A 524 16.65 -0.93 20.72
CA SER A 524 15.66 0.12 20.46
C SER A 524 15.94 0.92 19.19
N LYS A 525 17.22 1.16 18.89
CA LYS A 525 17.70 1.65 17.59
C LYS A 525 18.57 0.56 16.99
N ALA A 526 18.10 -0.05 15.90
CA ALA A 526 18.77 -1.15 15.24
C ALA A 526 19.21 -0.72 13.84
N ARG A 527 20.52 -0.74 13.60
CA ARG A 527 21.09 -0.69 12.25
C ARG A 527 21.30 -2.12 11.79
N VAL A 528 20.45 -2.58 10.87
CA VAL A 528 20.50 -3.92 10.30
C VAL A 528 21.27 -3.86 9.00
N GLU A 529 22.39 -4.56 8.95
CA GLU A 529 23.25 -4.66 7.77
C GLU A 529 23.12 -6.09 7.21
N ILE A 530 22.71 -6.22 5.96
CA ILE A 530 22.47 -7.49 5.27
C ILE A 530 23.47 -7.60 4.12
N VAL A 531 24.22 -8.69 4.07
CA VAL A 531 25.05 -9.04 2.92
C VAL A 531 24.37 -10.17 2.18
N MET A 532 24.15 -10.01 0.89
CA MET A 532 23.57 -11.00 0.01
C MET A 532 24.62 -11.56 -0.97
N GLU A 533 24.48 -12.82 -1.36
CA GLU A 533 25.42 -13.58 -2.20
C GLU A 533 24.69 -14.49 -3.20
N GLY A 534 25.48 -15.21 -4.00
CA GLY A 534 25.01 -16.23 -4.94
C GLY A 534 25.11 -15.83 -6.41
N GLY A 535 25.41 -14.56 -6.70
CA GLY A 535 25.43 -14.01 -8.05
C GLY A 535 24.01 -13.83 -8.61
N TRP A 536 23.87 -12.88 -9.53
CA TRP A 536 22.66 -12.69 -10.33
C TRP A 536 22.83 -13.37 -11.69
N ALA A 537 21.73 -13.76 -12.34
CA ALA A 537 21.82 -14.35 -13.66
C ALA A 537 22.31 -13.31 -14.69
N ASP A 538 23.01 -13.77 -15.73
CA ASP A 538 23.56 -12.91 -16.77
C ASP A 538 22.48 -12.00 -17.38
N GLY A 539 22.77 -10.69 -17.47
CA GLY A 539 21.85 -9.68 -17.99
C GLY A 539 20.88 -9.07 -16.98
N GLN A 540 20.77 -9.59 -15.75
CA GLN A 540 19.93 -8.99 -14.70
C GLN A 540 20.57 -7.77 -14.05
N THR A 541 21.90 -7.66 -14.04
CA THR A 541 22.65 -6.60 -13.33
C THR A 541 22.83 -5.32 -14.15
N THR A 542 22.43 -5.32 -15.42
CA THR A 542 22.58 -4.16 -16.29
C THR A 542 21.39 -3.24 -16.14
N ALA A 543 21.61 -2.06 -15.55
CA ALA A 543 20.58 -1.03 -15.51
C ALA A 543 20.15 -0.65 -16.94
N PRO A 544 18.85 -0.40 -17.19
CA PRO A 544 18.41 0.15 -18.47
C PRO A 544 19.19 1.43 -18.79
N ALA A 545 19.43 1.70 -20.07
CA ALA A 545 20.04 2.97 -20.48
C ALA A 545 19.23 4.12 -19.89
N ALA A 546 19.88 5.00 -19.13
CA ALA A 546 19.21 6.12 -18.51
C ALA A 546 18.46 6.91 -19.60
N SER A 547 17.13 6.96 -19.53
CA SER A 547 16.37 7.94 -20.29
C SER A 547 16.91 9.33 -19.95
N GLN A 548 16.91 10.27 -20.91
CA GLN A 548 17.53 11.58 -20.76
C GLN A 548 17.35 12.12 -19.33
N PRO A 549 18.41 12.69 -18.72
CA PRO A 549 18.34 13.15 -17.35
C PRO A 549 17.22 14.18 -17.26
N VAL A 550 16.08 13.77 -16.71
CA VAL A 550 15.09 14.73 -16.26
C VAL A 550 15.83 15.53 -15.20
N ARG A 551 16.04 16.82 -15.47
CA ARG A 551 16.80 17.72 -14.59
C ARG A 551 16.07 17.80 -13.26
N PHE A 552 16.53 17.02 -12.30
CA PHE A 552 16.10 17.11 -10.92
C PHE A 552 17.34 17.48 -10.10
N GLU A 553 17.46 18.76 -9.77
CA GLU A 553 18.51 19.26 -8.88
C GLU A 553 18.22 18.77 -7.46
N SER A 554 18.67 17.56 -7.14
CA SER A 554 18.76 17.10 -5.75
C SER A 554 20.00 17.70 -5.09
N ARG A 555 19.94 18.99 -4.77
CA ARG A 555 20.83 19.59 -3.77
C ARG A 555 19.98 20.23 -2.69
N VAL A 556 19.59 19.40 -1.73
CA VAL A 556 19.19 19.91 -0.42
C VAL A 556 20.49 20.21 0.32
N GLU A 557 21.01 21.42 0.16
CA GLU A 557 22.03 21.96 1.07
C GLU A 557 21.51 21.88 2.51
N ALA A 558 22.35 21.74 3.53
CA ALA A 558 21.89 21.74 4.92
C ALA A 558 21.19 23.07 5.25
N TRP A 559 19.85 23.06 5.38
CA TRP A 559 19.04 24.28 5.53
C TRP A 559 19.12 24.85 6.95
N ASP A 560 19.37 26.16 7.04
CA ASP A 560 19.26 26.95 8.26
C ASP A 560 17.79 27.32 8.51
N MET A 561 17.11 26.62 9.43
CA MET A 561 15.68 26.76 9.79
C MET A 561 15.28 28.14 10.36
N ARG A 562 16.10 29.19 10.21
CA ARG A 562 16.06 30.40 11.05
C ARG A 562 15.75 31.71 10.33
N LYS A 563 15.30 31.71 9.06
CA LYS A 563 14.94 32.96 8.35
C LYS A 563 13.46 33.00 7.92
N PRO A 564 12.61 33.85 8.55
CA PRO A 564 11.20 34.07 8.18
C PRO A 564 10.97 34.74 6.81
N SER A 565 12.04 35.18 6.13
CA SER A 565 11.95 35.88 4.85
C SER A 565 11.35 34.95 3.78
N GLY A 566 10.34 35.42 3.05
CA GLY A 566 9.71 34.69 1.94
C GLY A 566 8.39 34.00 2.27
N LEU A 567 7.91 34.05 3.52
CA LEU A 567 6.55 33.64 3.87
C LEU A 567 5.53 34.78 3.69
N PRO A 568 4.30 34.49 3.21
CA PRO A 568 3.15 35.39 3.25
C PRO A 568 2.85 35.84 4.67
N GLU A 569 2.20 37.00 4.83
CA GLU A 569 1.94 37.60 6.13
C GLU A 569 1.18 36.65 7.07
N GLN A 570 0.15 35.96 6.54
CA GLN A 570 -0.67 35.00 7.29
C GLN A 570 0.12 33.79 7.82
N LEU A 571 1.25 33.43 7.19
CA LEU A 571 2.07 32.29 7.60
C LEU A 571 3.17 32.67 8.62
N ARG A 572 3.52 33.96 8.75
CA ARG A 572 4.65 34.38 9.59
C ARG A 572 4.40 34.19 11.08
N GLY A 573 3.20 34.52 11.56
CA GLY A 573 2.80 34.34 12.96
C GLY A 573 2.83 32.87 13.38
N PRO A 574 2.05 31.99 12.72
CA PRO A 574 2.07 30.56 12.95
C PRO A 574 3.47 29.92 12.94
N TYR A 575 4.30 30.28 11.96
CA TYR A 575 5.67 29.79 11.87
C TYR A 575 6.53 30.20 13.08
N ALA A 576 6.42 31.45 13.52
CA ALA A 576 7.16 31.96 14.68
C ALA A 576 6.72 31.27 15.98
N GLU A 577 5.42 30.99 16.14
CA GLU A 577 4.88 30.25 17.29
C GLU A 577 5.42 28.82 17.35
N LEU A 578 5.43 28.10 16.21
CA LEU A 578 6.00 26.76 16.12
C LEU A 578 7.50 26.73 16.48
N LEU A 579 8.28 27.71 15.99
CA LEU A 579 9.70 27.83 16.35
C LEU A 579 9.90 28.06 17.85
N ALA A 580 9.04 28.86 18.48
CA ALA A 580 9.08 29.12 19.92
C ALA A 580 8.63 27.90 20.76
N ALA A 581 7.76 27.06 20.20
CA ALA A 581 7.23 25.84 20.83
C ALA A 581 8.18 24.66 20.71
N GLN A 582 8.94 24.53 19.61
CA GLN A 582 9.83 23.40 19.34
C GLN A 582 10.73 22.99 20.52
N PRO A 583 11.44 23.91 21.23
CA PRO A 583 12.28 23.52 22.37
C PRO A 583 11.48 23.10 23.63
N LYS A 584 10.16 23.34 23.66
CA LYS A 584 9.27 23.06 24.80
C LYS A 584 8.40 21.81 24.59
N ALA A 585 8.44 21.21 23.40
CA ALA A 585 7.59 20.11 22.98
C ALA A 585 7.79 18.83 23.83
N LYS A 586 6.68 18.23 24.26
CA LYS A 586 6.62 17.05 25.13
C LYS A 586 6.22 15.82 24.33
N GLY A 587 6.85 14.68 24.63
CA GLY A 587 6.53 13.43 23.94
C GLY A 587 6.99 13.37 22.47
N GLU A 588 6.91 12.20 21.86
CA GLU A 588 7.32 11.97 20.47
C GLU A 588 6.34 12.63 19.48
N PHE A 589 5.03 12.45 19.71
CA PHE A 589 3.98 12.99 18.85
C PHE A 589 4.08 14.51 18.67
N GLU A 590 4.06 15.30 19.76
CA GLU A 590 4.12 16.77 19.67
C GLU A 590 5.41 17.25 18.98
N ARG A 591 6.56 16.64 19.31
CA ARG A 591 7.85 16.95 18.67
C ARG A 591 7.84 16.67 17.17
N SER A 592 7.19 15.59 16.75
CA SER A 592 7.06 15.25 15.33
C SER A 592 6.06 16.15 14.63
N LEU A 593 4.92 16.47 15.25
CA LEU A 593 3.93 17.38 14.70
C LEU A 593 4.48 18.79 14.46
N ILE A 594 5.19 19.37 15.44
CA ILE A 594 5.84 20.68 15.25
C ILE A 594 6.90 20.61 14.14
N ARG A 595 7.67 19.53 14.07
CA ARG A 595 8.72 19.37 13.04
C ARG A 595 8.13 19.27 11.64
N GLU A 596 7.09 18.45 11.45
CA GLU A 596 6.44 18.31 10.15
C GLU A 596 5.67 19.58 9.79
N ALA A 597 5.05 20.27 10.74
CA ALA A 597 4.45 21.58 10.51
C ALA A 597 5.51 22.57 9.98
N LEU A 598 6.63 22.76 10.68
CA LEU A 598 7.73 23.63 10.23
C LEU A 598 8.23 23.24 8.82
N ARG A 599 8.35 21.95 8.53
CA ARG A 599 8.71 21.46 7.17
C ARG A 599 7.67 21.84 6.12
N ALA A 600 6.38 21.86 6.44
CA ALA A 600 5.33 22.28 5.51
C ALA A 600 5.42 23.78 5.19
N PHE A 601 5.71 24.64 6.18
CA PHE A 601 6.00 26.06 5.95
C PHE A 601 7.24 26.26 5.06
N ASP A 602 8.30 25.49 5.31
CA ASP A 602 9.52 25.53 4.49
C ASP A 602 9.24 25.07 3.05
N ALA A 603 8.45 24.00 2.87
CA ALA A 603 8.05 23.49 1.57
C ALA A 603 7.25 24.53 0.76
N TYR A 604 6.32 25.25 1.41
CA TYR A 604 5.64 26.40 0.80
C TYR A 604 6.66 27.44 0.32
N ARG A 605 7.57 27.88 1.20
CA ARG A 605 8.55 28.94 0.89
C ARG A 605 9.41 28.54 -0.29
N GLU A 606 9.90 27.32 -0.31
CA GLU A 606 10.73 26.81 -1.40
C GLU A 606 9.94 26.75 -2.72
N ARG A 607 8.72 26.20 -2.70
CA ARG A 607 7.89 26.12 -3.91
C ARG A 607 7.52 27.52 -4.44
N ALA A 608 7.22 28.47 -3.56
CA ALA A 608 6.93 29.86 -3.92
C ALA A 608 8.11 30.56 -4.60
N ASN A 609 9.35 30.18 -4.29
CA ASN A 609 10.56 30.73 -4.91
C ASN A 609 11.05 29.91 -6.13
N THR A 610 10.49 28.72 -6.35
CA THR A 610 10.87 27.86 -7.46
C THR A 610 10.29 28.40 -8.77
N LYS A 611 11.15 28.53 -9.79
CA LYS A 611 10.72 28.86 -11.16
C LYS A 611 9.93 27.70 -11.74
N THR A 612 8.85 28.01 -12.45
CA THR A 612 7.95 27.00 -13.04
C THR A 612 7.47 27.48 -14.39
N ASP A 613 7.18 26.55 -15.28
CA ASP A 613 6.56 26.81 -16.59
C ASP A 613 5.01 26.69 -16.53
N GLN A 614 4.45 26.50 -15.32
CA GLN A 614 2.99 26.46 -15.08
C GLN A 614 2.32 27.80 -15.40
N THR A 615 1.04 27.75 -15.81
CA THR A 615 0.21 28.96 -15.94
C THR A 615 0.05 29.64 -14.58
N PRO A 616 -0.25 30.95 -14.54
CA PRO A 616 -0.49 31.67 -13.29
C PRO A 616 -1.56 31.01 -12.41
N GLU A 617 -2.65 30.52 -13.01
CA GLU A 617 -3.76 29.88 -12.30
C GLU A 617 -3.34 28.54 -11.70
N LYS A 618 -2.64 27.70 -12.49
CA LYS A 618 -2.09 26.43 -12.00
C LYS A 618 -1.10 26.67 -10.87
N ARG A 619 -0.20 27.65 -11.01
CA ARG A 619 0.75 28.01 -9.96
C ARG A 619 0.05 28.47 -8.68
N ALA A 620 -1.01 29.28 -8.79
CA ALA A 620 -1.80 29.72 -7.65
C ALA A 620 -2.47 28.54 -6.94
N ALA A 621 -3.09 27.62 -7.69
CA ALA A 621 -3.69 26.40 -7.13
C ALA A 621 -2.66 25.53 -6.40
N VAL A 622 -1.48 25.31 -7.00
CA VAL A 622 -0.38 24.58 -6.36
C VAL A 622 0.06 25.26 -5.06
N LEU A 623 0.27 26.58 -5.07
CA LEU A 623 0.66 27.30 -3.85
C LEU A 623 -0.41 27.25 -2.76
N SER A 624 -1.70 27.26 -3.13
CA SER A 624 -2.80 27.06 -2.18
C SER A 624 -2.68 25.71 -1.47
N MET A 625 -2.39 24.61 -2.18
CA MET A 625 -2.21 23.30 -1.55
C MET A 625 -1.10 23.29 -0.48
N TYR A 626 0.02 23.99 -0.74
CA TYR A 626 1.12 24.11 0.22
C TYR A 626 0.75 24.99 1.41
N GLU A 627 0.03 26.08 1.16
CA GLU A 627 -0.45 26.98 2.20
C GLU A 627 -1.42 26.25 3.14
N ASP A 628 -2.38 25.52 2.57
CA ASP A 628 -3.35 24.71 3.29
C ASP A 628 -2.66 23.64 4.13
N ALA A 629 -1.68 22.92 3.57
CA ALA A 629 -0.91 21.94 4.33
C ALA A 629 -0.15 22.55 5.53
N ALA A 630 0.49 23.71 5.34
CA ALA A 630 1.19 24.42 6.42
C ALA A 630 0.22 24.89 7.50
N MET A 631 -0.92 25.47 7.11
CA MET A 631 -1.91 25.96 8.06
C MET A 631 -2.67 24.84 8.76
N ASN A 632 -2.99 23.74 8.07
CA ASN A 632 -3.69 22.61 8.66
C ASN A 632 -2.83 21.90 9.70
N THR A 633 -1.56 21.65 9.40
CA THR A 633 -0.62 21.06 10.38
C THR A 633 -0.42 21.97 11.59
N TYR A 634 -0.34 23.29 11.39
CA TYR A 634 -0.33 24.26 12.50
C TYR A 634 -1.61 24.21 13.35
N LYS A 635 -2.79 24.24 12.73
CA LYS A 635 -4.08 24.14 13.44
C LYS A 635 -4.19 22.84 14.23
N GLY A 636 -3.70 21.74 13.67
CA GLY A 636 -3.57 20.47 14.38
C GLY A 636 -2.73 20.60 15.65
N TRP A 637 -1.55 21.21 15.55
CA TRP A 637 -0.71 21.46 16.73
C TRP A 637 -1.39 22.32 17.79
N VAL A 638 -2.06 23.40 17.38
CA VAL A 638 -2.82 24.27 18.30
C VAL A 638 -3.91 23.48 19.03
N ARG A 639 -4.64 22.62 18.31
CA ARG A 639 -5.68 21.77 18.90
C ARG A 639 -5.11 20.86 20.00
N HIS A 640 -4.02 20.13 19.69
CA HIS A 640 -3.36 19.21 20.62
C HIS A 640 -2.61 19.86 21.79
N THR A 641 -2.44 21.19 21.78
CA THR A 641 -1.83 21.93 22.91
C THR A 641 -2.86 22.67 23.77
N ALA A 642 -4.10 22.80 23.28
CA ALA A 642 -5.22 23.37 24.03
C ALA A 642 -5.95 22.32 24.90
N GLU A 643 -5.90 21.05 24.50
CA GLU A 643 -6.36 19.87 25.24
C GLU A 643 -5.34 19.42 26.30
#